data_AF-A0A937TUE7-F1
#
_entry.id   AF-A0A937TUE7-F1
#
_cell.length_a   1.000
_cell.length_b   1.000
_cell.length_c   1.000
_cell.angle_alpha   90.00
_cell.angle_beta   90.00
_cell.angle_gamma   90.00
#
_symmetry.space_group_name_H-M   'P 1'
#
loop_
_entity.id
_entity.type
_entity.pdbx_description
1 polymer ?
#
loop_
_entity_poly.entity_id
_entity_poly.type
_entity_poly.pdbx_seq_one_letter_code
_entity_poly.pdbx_strand_id
1 'polypeptide(L)'
;MADIWQGPLEKIDDYRWRIPKSYKSGMRTDGVIYADEKLLKDIRHDKAAEQVANVAFLPGIVSSSMAMPDIHWGYGFPIGGVAATDIEKGGVISPGGVGFDINCGVRMLRTNFQLEEIKSKIKDLIYVLFSDIPSGIGSKGDIKVSRKEEREILVKGAAWAVEKGYGTENDLTYCEEEGAIAGADPSVISDRAYERGKAQSGTLGSGNHFIEVQVVEQIYDRGVADIFGVTEGQIAVMIHSGSRGFGYQVCDEYTKKMIHCLAKYNINVPDRQLACTPAESNEGKEYISAMRAAANYAWANRQCLMHLTRECFERVFNQSWQRMGMSLIYDVAHNIAKIETYDIDGQKKKLCVHRKGATRALGPNHPALPEKYRHIGQPVIIPGDMGRNSYLLVGTEEAKETFYSTCFTGDTRIITDKGIVTLEEICEFNKLGLTYTTPSINKDTLSIEWKPIVGVGKRNASTIRISISQTNRSKLSTLDTSLDHKFCLFENAEMRYETIEKIINNQEMICVLDKIENPWKLHYPRLAFLIGALVTDGYIENRKNKRIVFTQKKTAAKSDFIDYVRSSFEFVFERELYEGKTKRGGGLIRGRLMEGVATDFVSGGKHIVKEAQSIIDNLQTWVLGLNQESTLNFLAGVIDGDGTWNPTHRVIDIFNSNQRLAGAIVLACLKLGVLPYISIQRNNCHIIQISERLEEIMRFTKRVKGLPHKQKYGSKLFSIRQLFTENWKSGNIKWPFTPKAYRNNLMERRKILKFLGWQSSSRYNKQKIINVINSPLRMQRVKKVMDLGKNELYNIEVQDNHNYFVLTKTFVPVLVKNCHGAGRLKSRSAAIKSFNVTSLLQDLDSKGITIKASSRKTIAEEAPFAYKNVNDVVEVVHNAGISKKVCRMRPLGAIKG
;
A
#
# COMPACT_ATOMS: atom_id res chain seq x y z
N MET A 1 -1.59 -28.84 2.74
CA MET A 1 -1.50 -27.59 3.52
C MET A 1 -0.13 -27.54 4.24
N ALA A 2 1.00 -27.50 3.51
CA ALA A 2 2.31 -27.84 4.09
C ALA A 2 3.40 -26.75 3.99
N ASP A 3 3.15 -25.63 3.31
CA ASP A 3 4.18 -24.66 2.92
C ASP A 3 3.95 -23.23 3.43
N ILE A 4 3.25 -23.09 4.56
CA ILE A 4 3.14 -21.82 5.29
C ILE A 4 4.39 -21.65 6.17
N TRP A 5 5.04 -20.50 6.11
CA TRP A 5 6.19 -20.16 6.93
C TRP A 5 5.77 -19.49 8.25
N GLN A 6 6.30 -20.04 9.36
CA GLN A 6 5.90 -19.72 10.74
C GLN A 6 6.97 -18.96 11.52
N GLY A 7 8.01 -18.47 10.86
CA GLY A 7 9.08 -17.73 11.52
C GLY A 7 8.72 -16.28 11.91
N PRO A 8 9.61 -15.63 12.69
CA PRO A 8 9.45 -14.25 13.11
C PRO A 8 9.73 -13.26 11.97
N LEU A 9 8.77 -12.36 11.72
CA LEU A 9 9.01 -11.11 10.98
C LEU A 9 8.69 -9.95 11.92
N GLU A 10 9.73 -9.26 12.33
CA GLU A 10 9.66 -8.05 13.12
C GLU A 10 9.63 -6.85 12.16
N LYS A 11 8.61 -6.00 12.28
CA LYS A 11 8.46 -4.84 11.39
C LYS A 11 9.57 -3.81 11.66
N ILE A 12 10.34 -3.44 10.63
CA ILE A 12 11.30 -2.33 10.69
C ILE A 12 10.59 -1.02 10.32
N ASP A 13 9.86 -1.04 9.20
CA ASP A 13 8.93 0.00 8.74
C ASP A 13 7.84 -0.63 7.85
N ASP A 14 6.98 0.14 7.17
CA ASP A 14 5.90 -0.45 6.35
C ASP A 14 6.37 -1.18 5.09
N TYR A 15 7.67 -1.11 4.75
CA TYR A 15 8.25 -1.76 3.58
C TYR A 15 9.39 -2.72 3.89
N ARG A 16 9.79 -2.89 5.16
CA ARG A 16 10.93 -3.73 5.56
C ARG A 16 10.64 -4.56 6.82
N TRP A 17 10.99 -5.84 6.75
CA TRP A 17 10.70 -6.83 7.78
C TRP A 17 11.94 -7.62 8.15
N ARG A 18 12.30 -7.59 9.42
CA ARG A 18 13.45 -8.30 9.98
C ARG A 18 13.09 -9.74 10.33
N ILE A 19 13.87 -10.69 9.83
CA ILE A 19 14.04 -11.99 10.48
C ILE A 19 15.22 -11.84 11.45
N PRO A 20 15.01 -11.78 12.77
CA PRO A 20 16.09 -11.53 13.71
C PRO A 20 17.11 -12.67 13.70
N LYS A 21 18.39 -12.33 13.85
CA LYS A 21 19.52 -13.27 13.98
C LYS A 21 19.30 -14.32 15.06
N SER A 22 18.53 -14.02 16.09
CA SER A 22 18.15 -14.97 17.16
C SER A 22 17.22 -16.09 16.70
N TYR A 23 16.63 -16.01 15.50
CA TYR A 23 15.69 -17.03 15.00
C TYR A 23 16.33 -18.41 14.86
N LYS A 24 17.58 -18.49 14.39
CA LYS A 24 18.33 -19.74 14.33
C LYS A 24 19.76 -19.56 14.83
N SER A 25 20.17 -20.44 15.73
CA SER A 25 21.58 -20.56 16.13
C SER A 25 22.46 -20.81 14.90
N GLY A 26 23.49 -19.98 14.72
CA GLY A 26 24.38 -19.99 13.55
C GLY A 26 24.10 -18.92 12.48
N MET A 27 22.96 -18.22 12.52
CA MET A 27 22.79 -16.98 11.76
C MET A 27 23.88 -15.98 12.18
N ARG A 28 24.58 -15.39 11.20
CA ARG A 28 25.66 -14.41 11.45
C ARG A 28 25.12 -12.99 11.53
N THR A 29 24.01 -12.72 10.84
CA THR A 29 23.31 -11.43 10.84
C THR A 29 21.78 -11.61 10.72
N ASP A 30 21.04 -10.50 10.76
CA ASP A 30 19.61 -10.43 10.51
C ASP A 30 19.27 -10.67 9.02
N GLY A 31 18.08 -11.22 8.76
CA GLY A 31 17.47 -11.18 7.42
C GLY A 31 16.54 -9.97 7.28
N VAL A 32 16.44 -9.37 6.09
CA VAL A 32 15.54 -8.25 5.79
C VAL A 32 14.75 -8.52 4.51
N ILE A 33 13.44 -8.64 4.64
CA ILE A 33 12.51 -8.78 3.51
C ILE A 33 11.90 -7.41 3.24
N TYR A 34 12.10 -6.90 2.03
CA TYR A 34 11.41 -5.72 1.53
C TYR A 34 10.01 -6.14 1.09
N ALA A 35 8.98 -5.70 1.81
CA ALA A 35 7.60 -6.08 1.57
C ALA A 35 6.66 -5.13 2.30
N ASP A 36 5.50 -4.87 1.74
CA ASP A 36 4.35 -4.36 2.48
C ASP A 36 3.51 -5.51 3.07
N GLU A 37 2.47 -5.19 3.86
CA GLU A 37 1.63 -6.19 4.53
C GLU A 37 0.80 -7.08 3.56
N LYS A 38 0.42 -6.59 2.36
CA LYS A 38 -0.24 -7.44 1.34
C LYS A 38 0.74 -8.46 0.83
N LEU A 39 1.98 -8.05 0.57
CA LEU A 39 3.04 -8.98 0.22
C LEU A 39 3.29 -10.02 1.28
N LEU A 40 3.33 -9.60 2.55
CA LEU A 40 3.60 -10.52 3.65
C LEU A 40 2.62 -11.68 3.68
N LYS A 41 1.36 -11.48 3.28
CA LYS A 41 0.39 -12.57 3.17
C LYS A 41 0.89 -13.61 2.18
N ASP A 42 1.27 -13.21 0.98
CA ASP A 42 1.82 -14.12 -0.04
C ASP A 42 3.16 -14.73 0.40
N ILE A 43 4.04 -13.95 1.03
CA ILE A 43 5.37 -14.39 1.50
C ILE A 43 5.26 -15.40 2.64
N ARG A 44 4.28 -15.27 3.54
CA ARG A 44 4.02 -16.25 4.60
C ARG A 44 3.38 -17.54 4.07
N HIS A 45 2.76 -17.53 2.90
CA HIS A 45 2.26 -18.73 2.22
C HIS A 45 3.32 -19.41 1.32
N ASP A 46 4.57 -18.92 1.38
CA ASP A 46 5.76 -19.51 0.79
C ASP A 46 6.80 -19.77 1.91
N LYS A 47 7.71 -20.72 1.72
CA LYS A 47 8.89 -20.91 2.58
C LYS A 47 10.08 -20.03 2.18
N ALA A 48 9.97 -19.16 1.18
CA ALA A 48 11.06 -18.29 0.71
C ALA A 48 11.73 -17.46 1.83
N ALA A 49 10.99 -17.04 2.85
CA ALA A 49 11.53 -16.35 4.03
C ALA A 49 12.53 -17.22 4.81
N GLU A 50 12.37 -18.54 4.80
CA GLU A 50 13.32 -19.50 5.38
C GLU A 50 14.67 -19.45 4.65
N GLN A 51 14.65 -19.24 3.34
CA GLN A 51 15.87 -19.13 2.54
C GLN A 51 16.61 -17.81 2.84
N VAL A 52 15.90 -16.73 3.15
CA VAL A 52 16.51 -15.49 3.67
C VAL A 52 17.24 -15.74 5.00
N ALA A 53 16.60 -16.47 5.93
CA ALA A 53 17.22 -16.85 7.19
C ALA A 53 18.43 -17.77 6.99
N ASN A 54 18.36 -18.71 6.05
CA ASN A 54 19.44 -19.64 5.73
C ASN A 54 20.65 -18.92 5.09
N VAL A 55 20.43 -17.94 4.20
CA VAL A 55 21.48 -17.11 3.59
C VAL A 55 22.26 -16.30 4.65
N ALA A 56 21.65 -15.98 5.79
CA ALA A 56 22.33 -15.29 6.89
C ALA A 56 23.43 -16.13 7.59
N PHE A 57 23.60 -17.41 7.25
CA PHE A 57 24.70 -18.26 7.76
C PHE A 57 26.01 -18.11 6.98
N LEU A 58 26.00 -17.50 5.79
CA LEU A 58 27.15 -17.48 4.88
C LEU A 58 28.37 -16.76 5.49
N PRO A 59 29.59 -17.35 5.46
CA PRO A 59 30.79 -16.69 5.95
C PRO A 59 31.04 -15.35 5.26
N GLY A 60 31.51 -14.38 6.05
CA GLY A 60 31.77 -13.01 5.61
C GLY A 60 30.52 -12.17 5.30
N ILE A 61 29.28 -12.65 5.48
CA ILE A 61 28.09 -11.84 5.15
C ILE A 61 28.07 -10.47 5.89
N VAL A 62 27.77 -9.41 5.15
CA VAL A 62 27.74 -8.01 5.61
C VAL A 62 26.31 -7.48 5.63
N SER A 63 26.05 -6.56 6.57
CA SER A 63 24.72 -5.95 6.80
C SER A 63 23.64 -6.99 7.06
N SER A 64 22.84 -7.39 6.07
CA SER A 64 21.74 -8.35 6.23
C SER A 64 21.62 -9.27 5.01
N SER A 65 21.08 -10.48 5.19
CA SER A 65 20.57 -11.24 4.05
C SER A 65 19.27 -10.59 3.57
N MET A 66 19.20 -10.12 2.34
CA MET A 66 18.08 -9.33 1.85
C MET A 66 17.23 -10.09 0.85
N ALA A 67 15.95 -9.76 0.80
CA ALA A 67 15.06 -10.18 -0.28
C ALA A 67 14.14 -9.04 -0.71
N MET A 68 13.98 -8.90 -2.02
CA MET A 68 13.16 -7.89 -2.69
C MET A 68 11.66 -8.22 -2.61
N PRO A 69 10.76 -7.28 -2.94
CA PRO A 69 9.31 -7.49 -2.83
C PRO A 69 8.79 -8.60 -3.75
N ASP A 70 9.56 -8.97 -4.77
CA ASP A 70 9.21 -10.07 -5.65
C ASP A 70 9.50 -11.48 -5.08
N ILE A 71 10.01 -11.57 -3.84
CA ILE A 71 10.52 -12.80 -3.20
C ILE A 71 9.60 -14.02 -3.36
N HIS A 72 10.20 -15.15 -3.76
CA HIS A 72 9.59 -16.48 -3.78
C HIS A 72 10.64 -17.59 -3.76
N TRP A 73 10.21 -18.84 -3.52
CA TRP A 73 11.10 -20.00 -3.35
C TRP A 73 12.08 -20.19 -4.52
N GLY A 74 13.36 -20.33 -4.19
CA GLY A 74 14.45 -20.61 -5.12
C GLY A 74 15.25 -21.87 -4.74
N TYR A 75 16.43 -22.01 -5.35
CA TYR A 75 17.42 -23.04 -4.98
C TYR A 75 18.47 -22.44 -4.04
N GLY A 76 18.49 -22.84 -2.76
CA GLY A 76 19.37 -22.30 -1.72
C GLY A 76 19.02 -20.88 -1.30
N PHE A 77 19.34 -19.91 -2.16
CA PHE A 77 18.84 -18.54 -2.04
C PHE A 77 17.41 -18.44 -2.58
N PRO A 78 16.56 -17.55 -2.02
CA PRO A 78 15.30 -17.21 -2.64
C PRO A 78 15.53 -16.44 -3.95
N ILE A 79 14.54 -16.47 -4.84
CA ILE A 79 14.47 -15.52 -5.96
C ILE A 79 13.98 -14.20 -5.37
N GLY A 80 14.48 -13.06 -5.88
CA GLY A 80 14.45 -11.76 -5.22
C GLY A 80 15.59 -11.56 -4.20
N GLY A 81 16.49 -12.54 -4.03
CA GLY A 81 17.52 -12.53 -2.99
C GLY A 81 18.74 -11.65 -3.33
N VAL A 82 19.26 -10.95 -2.32
CA VAL A 82 20.52 -10.19 -2.35
C VAL A 82 21.35 -10.49 -1.10
N ALA A 83 22.64 -10.78 -1.25
CA ALA A 83 23.58 -10.87 -0.13
C ALA A 83 24.98 -10.40 -0.53
N ALA A 84 25.68 -9.72 0.36
CA ALA A 84 27.05 -9.29 0.16
C ALA A 84 27.98 -9.99 1.16
N THR A 85 29.09 -10.56 0.70
CA THR A 85 30.11 -11.19 1.57
C THR A 85 31.45 -10.46 1.46
N ASP A 86 32.03 -10.10 2.61
CA ASP A 86 33.32 -9.42 2.75
C ASP A 86 34.46 -10.39 2.45
N ILE A 87 35.14 -10.19 1.31
CA ILE A 87 36.14 -11.11 0.79
C ILE A 87 37.32 -11.23 1.76
N GLU A 88 37.74 -10.11 2.37
CA GLU A 88 38.86 -10.04 3.31
C GLU A 88 38.55 -10.79 4.62
N LYS A 89 37.27 -11.02 4.93
CA LYS A 89 36.80 -11.80 6.08
C LYS A 89 36.34 -13.20 5.72
N GLY A 90 36.92 -13.78 4.66
CA GLY A 90 36.61 -15.14 4.19
C GLY A 90 35.26 -15.23 3.48
N GLY A 91 34.81 -14.13 2.87
CA GLY A 91 33.54 -14.03 2.15
C GLY A 91 33.41 -15.06 1.04
N VAL A 92 32.26 -15.72 0.99
CA VAL A 92 32.02 -16.84 0.07
C VAL A 92 31.32 -16.42 -1.22
N ILE A 93 31.55 -17.18 -2.29
CA ILE A 93 30.78 -17.18 -3.54
C ILE A 93 29.87 -18.42 -3.57
N SER A 94 28.59 -18.27 -3.95
CA SER A 94 27.63 -19.38 -4.08
C SER A 94 26.89 -19.34 -5.43
N PRO A 95 26.96 -20.42 -6.25
CA PRO A 95 26.16 -20.54 -7.46
C PRO A 95 24.66 -20.49 -7.19
N GLY A 96 24.23 -21.04 -6.05
CA GLY A 96 22.85 -20.93 -5.58
C GLY A 96 22.38 -19.49 -5.37
N GLY A 97 23.30 -18.57 -5.06
CA GLY A 97 23.05 -17.12 -4.93
C GLY A 97 23.16 -16.31 -6.22
N VAL A 98 23.63 -16.93 -7.31
CA VAL A 98 23.60 -16.34 -8.67
C VAL A 98 22.35 -16.81 -9.42
N GLY A 99 22.04 -18.10 -9.31
CA GLY A 99 20.97 -18.76 -10.07
C GLY A 99 21.49 -19.45 -11.34
N PHE A 100 20.72 -20.42 -11.83
CA PHE A 100 21.12 -21.29 -12.95
C PHE A 100 21.24 -20.54 -14.28
N ASP A 101 20.30 -19.65 -14.61
CA ASP A 101 20.46 -18.80 -15.80
C ASP A 101 21.29 -17.55 -15.40
N ILE A 102 22.61 -17.72 -15.43
CA ILE A 102 23.61 -16.69 -15.13
C ILE A 102 23.44 -15.52 -16.10
N ASN A 103 23.43 -14.29 -15.59
CA ASN A 103 23.07 -13.08 -16.32
C ASN A 103 21.79 -13.23 -17.16
N CYS A 104 20.79 -13.94 -16.64
CA CYS A 104 19.41 -13.61 -17.01
C CYS A 104 19.19 -12.13 -16.66
N GLY A 105 18.62 -11.38 -17.60
CA GLY A 105 18.57 -9.93 -17.53
C GLY A 105 17.63 -9.34 -18.58
N VAL A 106 17.41 -8.04 -18.49
CA VAL A 106 16.43 -7.33 -19.30
C VAL A 106 17.10 -6.18 -20.03
N ARG A 107 16.81 -6.08 -21.32
CA ARG A 107 17.26 -5.06 -22.25
C ARG A 107 16.06 -4.29 -22.77
N MET A 108 16.13 -2.97 -22.81
CA MET A 108 15.00 -2.11 -23.20
C MET A 108 15.37 -1.10 -24.27
N LEU A 109 14.60 -1.08 -25.35
CA LEU A 109 14.74 -0.16 -26.47
C LEU A 109 13.59 0.84 -26.51
N ARG A 110 13.87 2.10 -26.87
CA ARG A 110 12.86 3.05 -27.36
C ARG A 110 12.79 3.00 -28.89
N THR A 111 11.67 3.44 -29.46
CA THR A 111 11.51 3.72 -30.90
C THR A 111 10.96 5.14 -31.09
N ASN A 112 10.90 5.66 -32.32
CA ASN A 112 10.24 6.93 -32.62
C ASN A 112 8.72 6.81 -32.78
N PHE A 113 8.17 5.60 -32.89
CA PHE A 113 6.74 5.39 -33.14
C PHE A 113 5.87 5.74 -31.93
N GLN A 114 4.69 6.27 -32.23
CA GLN A 114 3.54 6.39 -31.35
C GLN A 114 2.55 5.23 -31.56
N LEU A 115 1.70 4.98 -30.56
CA LEU A 115 0.73 3.88 -30.57
C LEU A 115 -0.12 3.82 -31.84
N GLU A 116 -0.65 4.96 -32.28
CA GLU A 116 -1.56 5.01 -33.44
C GLU A 116 -0.86 4.70 -34.78
N GLU A 117 0.47 4.86 -34.87
CA GLU A 117 1.26 4.52 -36.06
C GLU A 117 1.49 3.01 -36.21
N ILE A 118 1.57 2.29 -35.08
CA ILE A 118 1.90 0.84 -35.07
C ILE A 118 0.69 -0.07 -34.96
N LYS A 119 -0.42 0.43 -34.42
CA LYS A 119 -1.59 -0.36 -33.95
C LYS A 119 -2.15 -1.36 -34.95
N SER A 120 -2.19 -1.02 -36.23
CA SER A 120 -2.65 -1.90 -37.31
C SER A 120 -1.67 -3.04 -37.63
N LYS A 121 -0.36 -2.82 -37.43
CA LYS A 121 0.72 -3.75 -37.75
C LYS A 121 1.23 -4.58 -36.56
N ILE A 122 0.72 -4.36 -35.33
CA ILE A 122 1.16 -5.13 -34.14
C ILE A 122 1.02 -6.64 -34.35
N LYS A 123 -0.09 -7.12 -34.93
CA LYS A 123 -0.30 -8.57 -35.14
C LYS A 123 0.72 -9.16 -36.12
N ASP A 124 1.04 -8.43 -37.18
CA ASP A 124 2.05 -8.82 -38.18
C ASP A 124 3.45 -8.78 -37.59
N LEU A 125 3.77 -7.73 -36.81
CA LEU A 125 5.06 -7.60 -36.13
C LEU A 125 5.32 -8.74 -35.15
N ILE A 126 4.34 -9.10 -34.31
CA ILE A 126 4.48 -10.23 -33.37
C ILE A 126 4.57 -11.57 -34.12
N TYR A 127 3.94 -11.69 -35.30
CA TYR A 127 4.11 -12.87 -36.15
C TYR A 127 5.52 -12.96 -36.75
N VAL A 128 6.05 -11.86 -37.31
CA VAL A 128 7.41 -11.79 -37.86
C VAL A 128 8.46 -12.03 -36.78
N LEU A 129 8.36 -11.38 -35.62
CA LEU A 129 9.23 -11.63 -34.46
C LEU A 129 9.20 -13.11 -34.04
N PHE A 130 8.04 -13.77 -34.03
CA PHE A 130 7.94 -15.19 -33.67
C PHE A 130 8.49 -16.13 -34.75
N SER A 131 8.41 -15.74 -36.01
CA SER A 131 8.91 -16.52 -37.15
C SER A 131 10.44 -16.41 -37.29
N ASP A 132 10.99 -15.22 -37.06
CA ASP A 132 12.40 -14.91 -37.32
C ASP A 132 13.30 -15.11 -36.08
N ILE A 133 12.76 -15.02 -34.86
CA ILE A 133 13.55 -15.12 -33.62
C ILE A 133 13.28 -16.46 -32.93
N PRO A 134 14.25 -17.40 -32.94
CA PRO A 134 14.03 -18.74 -32.41
C PRO A 134 13.73 -18.75 -30.91
N SER A 135 12.63 -19.43 -30.57
CA SER A 135 12.07 -19.57 -29.22
C SER A 135 11.74 -21.05 -28.94
N GLY A 136 11.74 -21.44 -27.66
CA GLY A 136 11.57 -22.81 -27.21
C GLY A 136 12.84 -23.50 -26.70
N ILE A 137 12.66 -24.62 -26.01
CA ILE A 137 13.75 -25.48 -25.53
C ILE A 137 14.43 -26.15 -26.73
N GLY A 138 15.74 -25.96 -26.88
CA GLY A 138 16.53 -26.60 -27.96
C GLY A 138 16.40 -25.93 -29.34
N SER A 139 15.73 -24.77 -29.42
CA SER A 139 15.74 -23.91 -30.61
C SER A 139 17.18 -23.50 -30.96
N LYS A 140 17.49 -23.40 -32.26
CA LYS A 140 18.80 -23.01 -32.78
C LYS A 140 18.68 -21.69 -33.52
N GLY A 141 19.65 -20.79 -33.31
CA GLY A 141 19.78 -19.51 -34.01
C GLY A 141 20.40 -19.67 -35.40
N ASP A 142 20.05 -18.77 -36.31
CA ASP A 142 20.69 -18.66 -37.62
C ASP A 142 22.12 -18.09 -37.54
N ILE A 143 22.44 -17.39 -36.44
CA ILE A 143 23.78 -16.91 -36.12
C ILE A 143 24.66 -18.13 -35.75
N LYS A 144 25.42 -18.61 -36.75
CA LYS A 144 26.37 -19.71 -36.60
C LYS A 144 27.69 -19.18 -36.05
N VAL A 145 28.05 -19.64 -34.86
CA VAL A 145 29.29 -19.27 -34.17
C VAL A 145 30.25 -20.46 -34.19
N SER A 146 31.50 -20.26 -34.60
CA SER A 146 32.55 -21.29 -34.51
C SER A 146 33.06 -21.44 -33.07
N ARG A 147 33.67 -22.58 -32.72
CA ARG A 147 34.24 -22.80 -31.38
C ARG A 147 35.32 -21.75 -31.01
N LYS A 148 35.99 -21.16 -31.99
CA LYS A 148 36.93 -20.05 -31.78
C LYS A 148 36.18 -18.78 -31.36
N GLU A 149 35.14 -18.42 -32.11
CA GLU A 149 34.30 -17.25 -31.83
C GLU A 149 33.49 -17.41 -30.53
N GLU A 150 33.07 -18.63 -30.17
CA GLU A 150 32.47 -18.88 -28.85
C GLU A 150 33.43 -18.49 -27.73
N ARG A 151 34.73 -18.82 -27.84
CA ARG A 151 35.75 -18.39 -26.86
C ARG A 151 35.96 -16.86 -26.86
N GLU A 152 35.83 -16.21 -28.01
CA GLU A 152 35.86 -14.75 -28.11
C GLU A 152 34.64 -14.11 -27.42
N ILE A 153 33.43 -14.64 -27.61
CA ILE A 153 32.20 -14.23 -26.91
C ILE A 153 32.38 -14.28 -25.39
N LEU A 154 32.96 -15.34 -24.86
CA LEU A 154 33.16 -15.50 -23.41
C LEU A 154 34.06 -14.40 -22.80
N VAL A 155 34.92 -13.76 -23.60
CA VAL A 155 35.81 -12.68 -23.14
C VAL A 155 35.25 -11.30 -23.49
N LYS A 156 34.79 -11.10 -24.73
CA LYS A 156 34.35 -9.80 -25.28
C LYS A 156 32.87 -9.49 -25.04
N GLY A 157 32.04 -10.47 -24.68
CA GLY A 157 30.60 -10.29 -24.46
C GLY A 157 29.89 -9.61 -25.62
N ALA A 158 29.10 -8.56 -25.34
CA ALA A 158 28.39 -7.81 -26.38
C ALA A 158 29.31 -7.16 -27.42
N ALA A 159 30.56 -6.83 -27.09
CA ALA A 159 31.49 -6.22 -28.05
C ALA A 159 31.80 -7.16 -29.22
N TRP A 160 31.88 -8.48 -29.00
CA TRP A 160 31.99 -9.45 -30.11
C TRP A 160 30.81 -9.36 -31.08
N ALA A 161 29.60 -9.18 -30.56
CA ALA A 161 28.41 -9.08 -31.40
C ALA A 161 28.44 -7.78 -32.23
N VAL A 162 28.87 -6.66 -31.63
CA VAL A 162 29.06 -5.38 -32.35
C VAL A 162 30.17 -5.48 -33.41
N GLU A 163 31.32 -6.08 -33.10
CA GLU A 163 32.41 -6.35 -34.06
C GLU A 163 31.95 -7.18 -35.28
N LYS A 164 30.94 -8.05 -35.09
CA LYS A 164 30.34 -8.88 -36.14
C LYS A 164 29.17 -8.21 -36.88
N GLY A 165 28.88 -6.94 -36.58
CA GLY A 165 27.81 -6.15 -37.20
C GLY A 165 26.46 -6.22 -36.49
N TYR A 166 26.32 -6.97 -35.40
CA TYR A 166 25.07 -7.16 -34.67
C TYR A 166 24.74 -5.99 -33.70
N GLY A 167 24.88 -4.75 -34.16
CA GLY A 167 24.60 -3.54 -33.39
C GLY A 167 25.58 -2.40 -33.62
N THR A 168 25.77 -1.56 -32.60
CA THR A 168 26.65 -0.38 -32.65
C THR A 168 27.39 -0.19 -31.33
N GLU A 169 28.53 0.50 -31.35
CA GLU A 169 29.31 0.88 -30.16
C GLU A 169 28.46 1.58 -29.09
N ASN A 170 27.52 2.43 -29.50
CA ASN A 170 26.60 3.12 -28.59
C ASN A 170 25.65 2.14 -27.85
N ASP A 171 25.40 0.93 -28.36
CA ASP A 171 24.68 -0.10 -27.62
C ASP A 171 25.52 -0.67 -26.47
N LEU A 172 26.86 -0.62 -26.53
CA LEU A 172 27.75 -1.04 -25.44
C LEU A 172 27.72 -0.03 -24.29
N THR A 173 27.78 1.27 -24.59
CA THR A 173 27.78 2.36 -23.58
C THR A 173 26.57 2.32 -22.64
N TYR A 174 25.41 1.84 -23.11
CA TYR A 174 24.19 1.71 -22.29
C TYR A 174 23.93 0.26 -21.83
N CYS A 175 24.94 -0.60 -21.89
CA CYS A 175 24.91 -1.93 -21.33
C CYS A 175 25.61 -1.96 -19.96
N GLU A 176 25.06 -2.68 -18.99
CA GLU A 176 25.73 -2.90 -17.71
C GLU A 176 27.11 -3.57 -17.91
N GLU A 177 28.18 -3.01 -17.31
CA GLU A 177 29.59 -3.38 -17.55
C GLU A 177 30.01 -3.29 -19.03
N GLU A 178 29.40 -2.37 -19.79
CA GLU A 178 29.61 -2.22 -21.24
C GLU A 178 29.34 -3.51 -22.04
N GLY A 179 28.61 -4.46 -21.42
CA GLY A 179 28.28 -5.76 -21.97
C GLY A 179 29.38 -6.83 -21.83
N ALA A 180 30.44 -6.59 -21.06
CA ALA A 180 31.46 -7.60 -20.74
C ALA A 180 32.15 -7.37 -19.38
N ILE A 181 32.09 -8.35 -18.48
CA ILE A 181 32.90 -8.34 -17.26
C ILE A 181 34.29 -8.92 -17.55
N ALA A 182 35.32 -8.14 -17.21
CA ALA A 182 36.73 -8.54 -17.31
C ALA A 182 37.10 -9.71 -16.38
N GLY A 183 38.10 -10.51 -16.79
CA GLY A 183 38.57 -11.66 -16.04
C GLY A 183 37.64 -12.88 -16.12
N ALA A 184 36.96 -13.04 -17.26
CA ALA A 184 36.39 -14.31 -17.71
C ALA A 184 37.50 -15.22 -18.26
N ASP A 185 37.39 -16.53 -18.05
CA ASP A 185 38.39 -17.50 -18.50
C ASP A 185 37.73 -18.65 -19.30
N PRO A 186 37.91 -18.70 -20.63
CA PRO A 186 37.39 -19.78 -21.46
C PRO A 186 38.04 -21.16 -21.24
N SER A 187 39.10 -21.28 -20.43
CA SER A 187 39.80 -22.55 -20.14
C SER A 187 39.13 -23.37 -19.03
N VAL A 188 38.44 -22.73 -18.08
CA VAL A 188 37.72 -23.39 -16.97
C VAL A 188 36.28 -23.80 -17.32
N ILE A 189 35.91 -23.70 -18.60
CA ILE A 189 34.59 -24.04 -19.13
C ILE A 189 34.62 -25.45 -19.71
N SER A 190 33.71 -26.31 -19.26
CA SER A 190 33.57 -27.68 -19.74
C SER A 190 33.07 -27.75 -21.19
N ASP A 191 33.50 -28.79 -21.92
CA ASP A 191 32.99 -29.07 -23.28
C ASP A 191 31.45 -29.16 -23.29
N ARG A 192 30.86 -29.75 -22.25
CA ARG A 192 29.41 -29.86 -22.08
C ARG A 192 28.70 -28.50 -21.98
N ALA A 193 29.34 -27.48 -21.40
CA ALA A 193 28.78 -26.13 -21.37
C ALA A 193 28.78 -25.50 -22.78
N TYR A 194 29.87 -25.65 -23.54
CA TYR A 194 29.91 -25.26 -24.96
C TYR A 194 28.84 -26.01 -25.78
N GLU A 195 28.75 -27.34 -25.67
CA GLU A 195 27.74 -28.14 -26.37
C GLU A 195 26.31 -27.71 -26.08
N ARG A 196 26.00 -27.32 -24.83
CA ARG A 196 24.68 -26.83 -24.43
C ARG A 196 24.40 -25.38 -24.83
N GLY A 197 25.43 -24.56 -25.04
CA GLY A 197 25.33 -23.21 -25.61
C GLY A 197 25.37 -23.18 -27.15
N LYS A 198 25.82 -24.27 -27.78
CA LYS A 198 26.04 -24.34 -29.22
C LYS A 198 24.78 -23.98 -30.00
N ALA A 199 24.92 -23.02 -30.92
CA ALA A 199 23.83 -22.46 -31.74
C ALA A 199 22.66 -21.86 -30.93
N GLN A 200 22.87 -21.42 -29.68
CA GLN A 200 21.88 -20.67 -28.89
C GLN A 200 22.10 -19.15 -28.89
N SER A 201 23.12 -18.66 -29.58
CA SER A 201 23.36 -17.23 -29.79
C SER A 201 22.27 -16.63 -30.68
N GLY A 202 21.64 -15.55 -30.22
CA GLY A 202 20.46 -14.96 -30.87
C GLY A 202 19.16 -15.76 -30.62
N THR A 203 19.10 -16.61 -29.59
CA THR A 203 17.87 -17.36 -29.24
C THR A 203 17.22 -16.83 -27.97
N LEU A 204 15.90 -16.70 -28.00
CA LEU A 204 15.13 -16.16 -26.89
C LEU A 204 15.16 -17.11 -25.69
N GLY A 205 14.90 -18.39 -25.96
CA GLY A 205 14.94 -19.45 -24.97
C GLY A 205 13.60 -19.98 -24.53
N SER A 206 13.45 -20.22 -23.23
CA SER A 206 12.27 -20.86 -22.66
C SER A 206 11.92 -20.34 -21.26
N GLY A 207 10.65 -20.42 -20.88
CA GLY A 207 10.19 -20.11 -19.52
C GLY A 207 9.74 -18.66 -19.37
N ASN A 208 10.31 -17.90 -18.44
CA ASN A 208 9.91 -16.51 -18.27
C ASN A 208 10.40 -15.59 -19.40
N HIS A 209 11.36 -16.01 -20.24
CA HIS A 209 11.93 -15.22 -21.33
C HIS A 209 10.88 -14.75 -22.37
N PHE A 210 11.04 -13.52 -22.86
CA PHE A 210 10.17 -12.91 -23.86
C PHE A 210 10.85 -11.80 -24.68
N ILE A 211 10.27 -11.50 -25.85
CA ILE A 211 10.38 -10.17 -26.46
C ILE A 211 8.98 -9.58 -26.50
N GLU A 212 8.80 -8.39 -25.93
CA GLU A 212 7.51 -7.74 -25.77
C GLU A 212 7.55 -6.31 -26.33
N VAL A 213 6.59 -6.00 -27.20
CA VAL A 213 6.34 -4.66 -27.73
C VAL A 213 5.32 -3.98 -26.81
N GLN A 214 5.68 -2.81 -26.31
CA GLN A 214 4.98 -2.08 -25.24
C GLN A 214 4.71 -0.64 -25.68
N VAL A 215 3.68 -0.02 -25.09
CA VAL A 215 3.44 1.43 -25.17
C VAL A 215 3.72 2.08 -23.82
N VAL A 216 4.42 3.21 -23.81
CA VAL A 216 4.57 4.07 -22.63
C VAL A 216 3.20 4.67 -22.30
N GLU A 217 2.55 4.15 -21.26
CA GLU A 217 1.16 4.48 -20.93
C GLU A 217 1.05 5.68 -19.98
N GLN A 218 2.04 5.84 -19.08
CA GLN A 218 2.03 6.90 -18.09
C GLN A 218 3.46 7.30 -17.71
N ILE A 219 3.76 8.60 -17.69
CA ILE A 219 5.00 9.15 -17.12
C ILE A 219 4.74 9.65 -15.69
N TYR A 220 5.65 9.31 -14.77
CA TYR A 220 5.67 9.75 -13.38
C TYR A 220 6.72 10.83 -13.12
N ASP A 221 7.86 10.76 -13.82
CA ASP A 221 8.92 11.76 -13.76
C ASP A 221 9.30 12.19 -15.19
N ARG A 222 8.87 13.40 -15.60
CA ARG A 222 9.17 13.91 -16.95
C ARG A 222 10.64 14.22 -17.16
N GLY A 223 11.33 14.79 -16.17
CA GLY A 223 12.74 15.16 -16.33
C GLY A 223 13.61 13.93 -16.59
N VAL A 224 13.38 12.85 -15.85
CA VAL A 224 14.10 11.58 -16.07
C VAL A 224 13.62 10.88 -17.35
N ALA A 225 12.33 10.93 -17.68
CA ALA A 225 11.79 10.35 -18.90
C ALA A 225 12.36 11.02 -20.17
N ASP A 226 12.48 12.35 -20.19
CA ASP A 226 13.07 13.11 -21.29
C ASP A 226 14.54 12.71 -21.52
N ILE A 227 15.31 12.48 -20.45
CA ILE A 227 16.69 11.97 -20.52
C ILE A 227 16.73 10.53 -21.06
N PHE A 228 15.82 9.65 -20.62
CA PHE A 228 15.67 8.32 -21.22
C PHE A 228 15.17 8.37 -22.67
N GLY A 229 14.64 9.51 -23.12
CA GLY A 229 14.08 9.72 -24.45
C GLY A 229 12.71 9.04 -24.61
N VAL A 230 11.92 8.94 -23.53
CA VAL A 230 10.60 8.30 -23.51
C VAL A 230 9.48 9.31 -23.24
N THR A 231 8.40 9.22 -24.03
CA THR A 231 7.22 10.09 -24.04
C THR A 231 5.95 9.25 -23.94
N GLU A 232 4.85 9.78 -23.41
CA GLU A 232 3.57 9.08 -23.36
C GLU A 232 3.06 8.76 -24.78
N GLY A 233 2.54 7.55 -25.00
CA GLY A 233 2.11 7.06 -26.31
C GLY A 233 3.20 6.37 -27.13
N GLN A 234 4.48 6.54 -26.78
CA GLN A 234 5.62 6.01 -27.55
C GLN A 234 5.75 4.49 -27.42
N ILE A 235 6.28 3.86 -28.47
CA ILE A 235 6.55 2.42 -28.52
C ILE A 235 7.96 2.11 -28.03
N ALA A 236 8.03 1.12 -27.14
CA ALA A 236 9.25 0.53 -26.61
C ALA A 236 9.26 -0.99 -26.83
N VAL A 237 10.45 -1.60 -26.81
CA VAL A 237 10.62 -3.05 -26.92
C VAL A 237 11.48 -3.55 -25.76
N MET A 238 10.99 -4.58 -25.08
CA MET A 238 11.67 -5.22 -23.95
C MET A 238 12.10 -6.64 -24.34
N ILE A 239 13.38 -6.95 -24.13
CA ILE A 239 13.99 -8.26 -24.41
C ILE A 239 14.45 -8.85 -23.07
N HIS A 240 13.85 -9.97 -22.66
CA HIS A 240 14.23 -10.72 -21.46
C HIS A 240 14.83 -12.06 -21.87
N SER A 241 16.16 -12.20 -21.72
CA SER A 241 16.88 -13.46 -21.93
C SER A 241 18.19 -13.48 -21.14
N GLY A 242 18.90 -14.62 -21.17
CA GLY A 242 20.09 -14.89 -20.37
C GLY A 242 21.13 -15.76 -21.09
N SER A 243 21.94 -16.48 -20.31
CA SER A 243 23.06 -17.32 -20.76
C SER A 243 22.64 -18.69 -21.30
N ARG A 244 21.33 -18.97 -21.34
CA ARG A 244 20.76 -20.14 -22.01
C ARG A 244 21.27 -21.47 -21.42
N GLY A 245 21.44 -22.50 -22.25
CA GLY A 245 21.95 -23.80 -21.80
C GLY A 245 23.38 -23.75 -21.28
N PHE A 246 24.17 -22.75 -21.69
CA PHE A 246 25.56 -22.56 -21.30
C PHE A 246 25.69 -22.26 -19.80
N GLY A 247 25.11 -21.15 -19.32
CA GLY A 247 25.24 -20.75 -17.91
C GLY A 247 24.52 -21.71 -16.94
N TYR A 248 23.44 -22.37 -17.38
CA TYR A 248 22.84 -23.47 -16.60
C TYR A 248 23.88 -24.55 -16.32
N GLN A 249 24.64 -24.98 -17.33
CA GLN A 249 25.60 -26.06 -17.20
C GLN A 249 26.76 -25.66 -16.27
N VAL A 250 27.27 -24.43 -16.41
CA VAL A 250 28.24 -23.83 -15.49
C VAL A 250 27.72 -23.84 -14.06
N CYS A 251 26.50 -23.35 -13.81
CA CYS A 251 25.92 -23.32 -12.46
C CYS A 251 25.73 -24.73 -11.88
N ASP A 252 25.23 -25.69 -12.65
CA ASP A 252 25.01 -27.09 -12.22
C ASP A 252 26.32 -27.79 -11.81
N GLU A 253 27.38 -27.64 -12.62
CA GLU A 253 28.69 -28.24 -12.37
C GLU A 253 29.37 -27.64 -11.13
N TYR A 254 29.43 -26.31 -11.02
CA TYR A 254 30.03 -25.66 -9.86
C TYR A 254 29.19 -25.81 -8.58
N THR A 255 27.85 -25.94 -8.67
CA THR A 255 27.02 -26.30 -7.50
C THR A 255 27.44 -27.66 -6.95
N LYS A 256 27.57 -28.67 -7.82
CA LYS A 256 28.02 -30.02 -7.42
C LYS A 256 29.43 -30.00 -6.83
N LYS A 257 30.37 -29.28 -7.45
CA LYS A 257 31.74 -29.09 -6.94
C LYS A 257 31.74 -28.43 -5.55
N MET A 258 30.90 -27.42 -5.32
CA MET A 258 30.87 -26.67 -4.06
C MET A 258 30.16 -27.38 -2.91
N ILE A 259 29.35 -28.43 -3.15
CA ILE A 259 28.83 -29.28 -2.06
C ILE A 259 29.99 -29.93 -1.29
N HIS A 260 31.06 -30.33 -1.97
CA HIS A 260 32.27 -30.87 -1.35
C HIS A 260 33.12 -29.77 -0.68
N CYS A 261 33.06 -28.54 -1.19
CA CYS A 261 33.77 -27.39 -0.63
C CYS A 261 33.28 -27.02 0.78
N LEU A 262 32.00 -27.29 1.11
CA LEU A 262 31.47 -27.09 2.46
C LEU A 262 32.27 -27.85 3.53
N ALA A 263 32.62 -29.11 3.26
CA ALA A 263 33.47 -29.90 4.16
C ALA A 263 34.94 -29.43 4.11
N LYS A 264 35.48 -29.22 2.90
CA LYS A 264 36.88 -28.79 2.69
C LYS A 264 37.24 -27.49 3.42
N TYR A 265 36.33 -26.52 3.45
CA TYR A 265 36.52 -25.20 4.05
C TYR A 265 35.82 -25.04 5.41
N ASN A 266 35.29 -26.12 5.99
CA ASN A 266 34.55 -26.12 7.26
C ASN A 266 33.40 -25.09 7.31
N ILE A 267 32.65 -24.98 6.21
CA ILE A 267 31.52 -24.06 6.06
C ILE A 267 30.24 -24.78 6.47
N ASN A 268 29.69 -24.41 7.63
CA ASN A 268 28.40 -24.90 8.10
C ASN A 268 27.26 -24.01 7.60
N VAL A 269 26.32 -24.60 6.85
CA VAL A 269 25.09 -23.96 6.34
C VAL A 269 23.89 -24.89 6.56
N PRO A 270 22.69 -24.35 6.84
CA PRO A 270 21.52 -25.16 7.21
C PRO A 270 20.85 -25.88 6.02
N ASP A 271 21.28 -25.59 4.79
CA ASP A 271 20.78 -26.20 3.56
C ASP A 271 21.95 -26.50 2.61
N ARG A 272 22.03 -27.72 2.07
CA ARG A 272 23.04 -28.11 1.08
C ARG A 272 22.92 -27.33 -0.23
N GLN A 273 21.75 -26.75 -0.53
CA GLN A 273 21.56 -25.88 -1.70
C GLN A 273 22.29 -24.53 -1.56
N LEU A 274 22.76 -24.16 -0.35
CA LEU A 274 23.68 -23.04 -0.11
C LEU A 274 25.17 -23.43 -0.29
N ALA A 275 25.44 -24.46 -1.11
CA ALA A 275 26.78 -24.83 -1.54
C ALA A 275 27.59 -23.58 -1.97
N CYS A 276 28.75 -23.40 -1.36
CA CYS A 276 29.59 -22.22 -1.52
C CYS A 276 31.06 -22.54 -1.18
N THR A 277 31.94 -21.61 -1.52
CA THR A 277 33.39 -21.68 -1.24
C THR A 277 33.93 -20.27 -1.02
N PRO A 278 35.04 -20.05 -0.28
CA PRO A 278 35.63 -18.71 -0.12
C PRO A 278 35.96 -18.11 -1.49
N ALA A 279 35.66 -16.83 -1.73
CA ALA A 279 35.78 -16.20 -3.05
C ALA A 279 37.23 -16.21 -3.59
N GLU A 280 38.23 -16.23 -2.70
CA GLU A 280 39.66 -16.28 -3.07
C GLU A 280 40.24 -17.70 -3.15
N SER A 281 39.45 -18.74 -2.82
CA SER A 281 39.85 -20.14 -3.05
C SER A 281 40.04 -20.43 -4.54
N ASN A 282 40.74 -21.52 -4.88
CA ASN A 282 40.90 -21.93 -6.27
C ASN A 282 39.54 -22.19 -6.93
N GLU A 283 38.66 -22.97 -6.26
CA GLU A 283 37.29 -23.22 -6.72
C GLU A 283 36.43 -21.95 -6.79
N GLY A 284 36.70 -20.96 -5.94
CA GLY A 284 36.03 -19.66 -5.95
C GLY A 284 36.45 -18.81 -7.16
N LYS A 285 37.75 -18.71 -7.41
CA LYS A 285 38.34 -17.99 -8.56
C LYS A 285 37.90 -18.61 -9.89
N GLU A 286 37.95 -19.95 -9.99
CA GLU A 286 37.45 -20.71 -11.14
C GLU A 286 35.95 -20.46 -11.39
N TYR A 287 35.10 -20.53 -10.36
CA TYR A 287 33.68 -20.25 -10.55
C TYR A 287 33.43 -18.79 -10.94
N ILE A 288 34.15 -17.83 -10.36
CA ILE A 288 34.01 -16.41 -10.70
C ILE A 288 34.39 -16.18 -12.18
N SER A 289 35.49 -16.75 -12.68
CA SER A 289 35.87 -16.60 -14.10
C SER A 289 34.92 -17.35 -15.05
N ALA A 290 34.40 -18.51 -14.65
CA ALA A 290 33.39 -19.26 -15.41
C ALA A 290 32.03 -18.54 -15.45
N MET A 291 31.59 -17.96 -14.32
CA MET A 291 30.37 -17.17 -14.22
C MET A 291 30.47 -15.88 -15.06
N ARG A 292 31.64 -15.21 -15.06
CA ARG A 292 31.89 -14.06 -15.94
C ARG A 292 31.80 -14.44 -17.42
N ALA A 293 32.37 -15.57 -17.82
CA ALA A 293 32.24 -16.10 -19.17
C ALA A 293 30.76 -16.33 -19.56
N ALA A 294 29.97 -16.93 -18.66
CA ALA A 294 28.52 -17.10 -18.87
C ALA A 294 27.76 -15.77 -18.90
N ALA A 295 28.18 -14.76 -18.12
CA ALA A 295 27.60 -13.43 -18.15
C ALA A 295 27.87 -12.71 -19.48
N ASN A 296 29.10 -12.80 -19.99
CA ASN A 296 29.51 -12.26 -21.29
C ASN A 296 28.73 -12.92 -22.43
N TYR A 297 28.54 -14.24 -22.39
CA TYR A 297 27.69 -14.98 -23.32
C TYR A 297 26.24 -14.45 -23.32
N ALA A 298 25.65 -14.16 -22.16
CA ALA A 298 24.28 -13.62 -22.07
C ALA A 298 24.13 -12.22 -22.67
N TRP A 299 25.12 -11.34 -22.46
CA TRP A 299 25.13 -10.01 -23.09
C TRP A 299 25.29 -10.09 -24.60
N ALA A 300 26.17 -10.96 -25.11
CA ALA A 300 26.25 -11.24 -26.55
C ALA A 300 24.90 -11.76 -27.10
N ASN A 301 24.23 -12.67 -26.38
CA ASN A 301 22.91 -13.17 -26.78
C ASN A 301 21.86 -12.06 -26.84
N ARG A 302 21.78 -11.18 -25.82
CA ARG A 302 20.85 -10.03 -25.83
C ARG A 302 21.18 -8.99 -26.91
N GLN A 303 22.46 -8.79 -27.22
CA GLN A 303 22.91 -7.93 -28.32
C GLN A 303 22.46 -8.50 -29.69
N CYS A 304 22.66 -9.79 -29.92
CA CYS A 304 22.16 -10.46 -31.12
C CYS A 304 20.62 -10.44 -31.23
N LEU A 305 19.89 -10.73 -30.14
CA LEU A 305 18.43 -10.63 -30.12
C LEU A 305 17.93 -9.22 -30.43
N MET A 306 18.63 -8.18 -29.97
CA MET A 306 18.34 -6.79 -30.27
C MET A 306 18.56 -6.46 -31.76
N HIS A 307 19.59 -7.01 -32.39
CA HIS A 307 19.80 -6.88 -33.83
C HIS A 307 18.70 -7.56 -34.64
N LEU A 308 18.39 -8.83 -34.36
CA LEU A 308 17.30 -9.56 -35.02
C LEU A 308 15.93 -8.85 -34.84
N THR A 309 15.69 -8.28 -33.65
CA THR A 309 14.50 -7.46 -33.38
C THR A 309 14.45 -6.21 -34.26
N ARG A 310 15.60 -5.53 -34.47
CA ARG A 310 15.69 -4.38 -35.40
C ARG A 310 15.34 -4.83 -36.83
N GLU A 311 15.92 -5.90 -37.34
CA GLU A 311 15.63 -6.44 -38.69
C GLU A 311 14.15 -6.81 -38.88
N CYS A 312 13.51 -7.40 -37.86
CA CYS A 312 12.07 -7.69 -37.88
C CYS A 312 11.23 -6.41 -38.04
N PHE A 313 11.58 -5.33 -37.32
CA PHE A 313 10.95 -4.03 -37.50
C PHE A 313 11.23 -3.46 -38.90
N GLU A 314 12.47 -3.52 -39.40
CA GLU A 314 12.82 -3.01 -40.73
C GLU A 314 11.99 -3.68 -41.82
N ARG A 315 11.78 -5.00 -41.73
CA ARG A 315 10.94 -5.77 -42.65
C ARG A 315 9.46 -5.37 -42.59
N VAL A 316 8.91 -5.12 -41.40
CA VAL A 316 7.48 -4.79 -41.20
C VAL A 316 7.15 -3.33 -41.55
N PHE A 317 8.07 -2.40 -41.31
CA PHE A 317 7.86 -0.97 -41.53
C PHE A 317 8.51 -0.45 -42.82
N ASN A 318 9.34 -1.24 -43.50
CA ASN A 318 10.09 -0.86 -44.70
C ASN A 318 10.92 0.42 -44.52
N GLN A 319 11.54 0.54 -43.34
CA GLN A 319 12.28 1.71 -42.89
C GLN A 319 13.43 1.24 -41.99
N SER A 320 14.61 1.85 -42.10
CA SER A 320 15.75 1.41 -41.30
C SER A 320 15.58 1.69 -39.80
N TRP A 321 16.17 0.85 -38.95
CA TRP A 321 16.01 0.92 -37.49
C TRP A 321 16.56 2.22 -36.90
N GLN A 322 17.57 2.83 -37.55
CA GLN A 322 18.10 4.14 -37.16
C GLN A 322 17.06 5.24 -37.41
N ARG A 323 16.35 5.22 -38.56
CA ARG A 323 15.24 6.16 -38.84
C ARG A 323 14.06 5.93 -37.89
N MET A 324 13.77 4.68 -37.54
CA MET A 324 12.80 4.32 -36.49
C MET A 324 13.30 4.62 -35.06
N GLY A 325 14.51 5.16 -34.88
CA GLY A 325 15.04 5.58 -33.59
C GLY A 325 15.20 4.44 -32.57
N MET A 326 15.45 3.20 -33.04
CA MET A 326 15.55 1.99 -32.22
C MET A 326 16.84 1.93 -31.40
N SER A 327 16.91 2.77 -30.39
CA SER A 327 18.07 2.97 -29.51
C SER A 327 17.89 2.24 -28.18
N LEU A 328 18.99 1.68 -27.66
CA LEU A 328 19.06 1.12 -26.32
C LEU A 328 18.82 2.22 -25.27
N ILE A 329 17.90 1.96 -24.33
CA ILE A 329 17.77 2.74 -23.09
C ILE A 329 18.79 2.20 -22.09
N TYR A 330 18.70 0.89 -21.78
CA TYR A 330 19.63 0.18 -20.92
C TYR A 330 19.54 -1.36 -21.06
N ASP A 331 20.59 -2.08 -20.67
CA ASP A 331 20.62 -3.53 -20.47
C ASP A 331 21.18 -3.83 -19.06
N VAL A 332 20.47 -4.64 -18.27
CA VAL A 332 20.81 -4.92 -16.88
C VAL A 332 20.58 -6.38 -16.49
N ALA A 333 21.49 -6.93 -15.68
CA ALA A 333 21.42 -8.28 -15.12
C ALA A 333 20.50 -8.34 -13.88
N HIS A 334 19.87 -9.50 -13.65
CA HIS A 334 19.22 -9.80 -12.37
C HIS A 334 19.62 -11.14 -11.72
N ASN A 335 20.45 -11.95 -12.38
CA ASN A 335 21.06 -13.17 -11.85
C ASN A 335 22.59 -13.09 -11.98
N ILE A 336 23.28 -12.47 -11.03
CA ILE A 336 24.73 -12.26 -11.12
C ILE A 336 25.37 -12.11 -9.74
N ALA A 337 26.61 -12.58 -9.58
CA ALA A 337 27.46 -12.10 -8.50
C ALA A 337 28.48 -11.10 -9.06
N LYS A 338 28.75 -10.02 -8.32
CA LYS A 338 29.77 -9.03 -8.71
C LYS A 338 30.70 -8.73 -7.54
N ILE A 339 31.98 -8.51 -7.87
CA ILE A 339 32.98 -8.05 -6.93
C ILE A 339 32.96 -6.53 -6.98
N GLU A 340 32.36 -5.90 -5.97
CA GLU A 340 32.04 -4.49 -5.93
C GLU A 340 32.64 -3.87 -4.65
N THR A 341 33.12 -2.61 -4.72
CA THR A 341 33.66 -1.91 -3.54
C THR A 341 32.62 -0.96 -2.99
N TYR A 342 32.29 -1.11 -1.71
CA TYR A 342 31.34 -0.27 -0.99
C TYR A 342 32.01 0.40 0.19
N ASP A 343 31.54 1.61 0.52
CA ASP A 343 31.82 2.24 1.81
C ASP A 343 30.80 1.72 2.83
N ILE A 344 31.29 1.02 3.86
CA ILE A 344 30.48 0.44 4.94
C ILE A 344 31.12 0.89 6.26
N ASP A 345 30.40 1.71 7.03
CA ASP A 345 30.87 2.32 8.28
C ASP A 345 32.13 3.21 8.13
N GLY A 346 32.28 3.91 7.00
CA GLY A 346 33.46 4.73 6.69
C GLY A 346 34.67 3.94 6.20
N GLN A 347 34.51 2.64 5.94
CA GLN A 347 35.56 1.76 5.45
C GLN A 347 35.20 1.21 4.07
N LYS A 348 36.11 1.38 3.10
CA LYS A 348 36.00 0.74 1.78
C LYS A 348 36.23 -0.76 1.92
N LYS A 349 35.18 -1.56 1.72
CA LYS A 349 35.22 -3.04 1.76
C LYS A 349 34.97 -3.61 0.37
N LYS A 350 35.69 -4.66 0.02
CA LYS A 350 35.56 -5.38 -1.25
C LYS A 350 34.61 -6.55 -1.06
N LEU A 351 33.39 -6.41 -1.59
CA LEU A 351 32.29 -7.33 -1.35
C LEU A 351 31.98 -8.20 -2.58
N CYS A 352 31.69 -9.47 -2.35
CA CYS A 352 31.07 -10.35 -3.34
C CYS A 352 29.55 -10.26 -3.19
N VAL A 353 28.90 -9.48 -4.06
CA VAL A 353 27.46 -9.19 -4.01
C VAL A 353 26.70 -10.13 -4.94
N HIS A 354 25.96 -11.05 -4.35
CA HIS A 354 25.06 -11.99 -5.01
C HIS A 354 23.70 -11.31 -5.24
N ARG A 355 23.17 -11.43 -6.45
CA ARG A 355 21.83 -10.98 -6.83
C ARG A 355 21.15 -12.07 -7.65
N LYS A 356 19.95 -12.50 -7.25
CA LYS A 356 19.19 -13.56 -7.92
C LYS A 356 17.71 -13.19 -8.00
N GLY A 357 17.24 -12.89 -9.20
CA GLY A 357 16.00 -12.15 -9.40
C GLY A 357 16.06 -10.75 -8.80
N ALA A 358 17.22 -10.11 -8.73
CA ALA A 358 17.39 -8.77 -8.16
C ALA A 358 18.33 -7.93 -9.02
N THR A 359 17.92 -6.71 -9.35
CA THR A 359 18.62 -5.83 -10.30
C THR A 359 19.56 -4.87 -9.57
N ARG A 360 20.71 -4.53 -10.17
CA ARG A 360 21.56 -3.44 -9.63
C ARG A 360 20.85 -2.09 -9.84
N ALA A 361 20.87 -1.21 -8.83
CA ALA A 361 20.22 0.10 -8.86
C ALA A 361 21.16 1.19 -8.31
N LEU A 362 22.20 1.55 -9.08
CA LEU A 362 23.14 2.59 -8.66
C LEU A 362 22.45 3.96 -8.61
N GLY A 363 22.65 4.71 -7.54
CA GLY A 363 22.18 6.09 -7.42
C GLY A 363 22.95 7.08 -8.30
N PRO A 364 22.53 8.36 -8.33
CA PRO A 364 23.27 9.47 -8.90
C PRO A 364 24.75 9.50 -8.50
N ASN A 365 25.54 10.16 -9.35
CA ASN A 365 26.97 10.44 -9.20
C ASN A 365 27.89 9.20 -9.16
N HIS A 366 27.34 7.98 -9.26
CA HIS A 366 28.16 6.75 -9.24
C HIS A 366 29.06 6.65 -10.49
N PRO A 367 30.37 6.37 -10.35
CA PRO A 367 31.32 6.44 -11.47
C PRO A 367 31.07 5.40 -12.57
N ALA A 368 30.55 4.21 -12.21
CA ALA A 368 30.16 3.17 -13.15
C ALA A 368 28.88 3.47 -13.96
N LEU A 369 28.32 4.68 -13.87
CA LEU A 369 27.22 5.13 -14.72
C LEU A 369 27.72 5.83 -15.99
N PRO A 370 27.08 5.57 -17.15
CA PRO A 370 27.26 6.37 -18.35
C PRO A 370 26.99 7.85 -18.06
N GLU A 371 27.72 8.75 -18.69
CA GLU A 371 27.65 10.20 -18.44
C GLU A 371 26.21 10.74 -18.49
N LYS A 372 25.45 10.33 -19.51
CA LYS A 372 24.03 10.64 -19.71
C LYS A 372 23.15 10.32 -18.50
N TYR A 373 23.47 9.28 -17.74
CA TYR A 373 22.67 8.82 -16.58
C TYR A 373 23.32 9.15 -15.23
N ARG A 374 24.57 9.64 -15.23
CA ARG A 374 25.33 9.91 -14.01
C ARG A 374 24.62 10.87 -13.06
N HIS A 375 23.91 11.88 -13.56
CA HIS A 375 23.24 12.89 -12.74
C HIS A 375 21.81 12.48 -12.28
N ILE A 376 21.24 11.40 -12.82
CA ILE A 376 19.89 10.90 -12.46
C ILE A 376 19.89 9.56 -11.73
N GLY A 377 20.94 8.75 -11.89
CA GLY A 377 21.03 7.37 -11.41
C GLY A 377 20.82 6.33 -12.51
N GLN A 378 21.03 5.06 -12.18
CA GLN A 378 20.95 3.95 -13.13
C GLN A 378 19.51 3.73 -13.61
N PRO A 379 19.25 3.49 -14.90
CA PRO A 379 18.01 2.88 -15.33
C PRO A 379 17.81 1.51 -14.68
N VAL A 380 16.62 1.25 -14.17
CA VAL A 380 16.21 -0.02 -13.56
C VAL A 380 14.95 -0.51 -14.26
N ILE A 381 15.07 -1.62 -14.98
CA ILE A 381 14.00 -2.17 -15.81
C ILE A 381 13.31 -3.30 -15.02
N ILE A 382 12.03 -3.11 -14.69
CA ILE A 382 11.21 -4.12 -14.02
C ILE A 382 10.27 -4.74 -15.06
N PRO A 383 10.52 -5.99 -15.50
CA PRO A 383 9.65 -6.66 -16.45
C PRO A 383 8.28 -6.93 -15.83
N GLY A 384 7.24 -6.81 -16.65
CA GLY A 384 5.90 -7.27 -16.31
C GLY A 384 5.73 -8.75 -16.61
N ASP A 385 4.60 -9.28 -16.17
CA ASP A 385 4.13 -10.61 -16.54
C ASP A 385 3.26 -10.53 -17.79
N MET A 386 3.03 -11.68 -18.44
CA MET A 386 2.29 -11.75 -19.70
C MET A 386 0.91 -11.06 -19.59
N GLY A 387 0.78 -9.91 -20.26
CA GLY A 387 -0.45 -9.10 -20.26
C GLY A 387 -0.64 -8.14 -19.08
N ARG A 388 0.40 -7.90 -18.27
CA ARG A 388 0.44 -6.87 -17.22
C ARG A 388 1.48 -5.79 -17.54
N ASN A 389 1.43 -4.69 -16.80
CA ASN A 389 2.30 -3.54 -17.02
C ASN A 389 3.77 -3.87 -16.72
N SER A 390 4.69 -3.18 -17.38
CA SER A 390 6.10 -3.13 -17.00
C SER A 390 6.46 -1.71 -16.54
N TYR A 391 7.63 -1.56 -15.91
CA TYR A 391 8.08 -0.27 -15.40
C TYR A 391 9.54 0.01 -15.71
N LEU A 392 9.80 1.26 -16.05
CA LEU A 392 11.14 1.85 -16.06
C LEU A 392 11.26 2.76 -14.84
N LEU A 393 12.27 2.47 -14.01
CA LEU A 393 12.61 3.19 -12.79
C LEU A 393 14.02 3.78 -12.92
N VAL A 394 14.41 4.60 -11.95
CA VAL A 394 15.80 5.07 -11.80
C VAL A 394 16.31 4.85 -10.37
N GLY A 395 17.55 4.41 -10.23
CA GLY A 395 18.22 4.24 -8.94
C GLY A 395 18.42 5.57 -8.21
N THR A 396 18.36 5.55 -6.88
CA THR A 396 18.42 6.72 -5.99
C THR A 396 19.70 6.70 -5.13
N GLU A 397 20.12 7.82 -4.55
CA GLU A 397 21.18 7.79 -3.52
C GLU A 397 20.69 7.07 -2.25
N GLU A 398 19.38 7.21 -1.99
CA GLU A 398 18.57 6.57 -0.96
C GLU A 398 18.62 5.03 -1.00
N ALA A 399 18.96 4.42 -2.14
CA ALA A 399 19.23 2.99 -2.27
C ALA A 399 20.40 2.49 -1.39
N LYS A 400 21.16 3.39 -0.76
CA LYS A 400 22.12 3.05 0.30
C LYS A 400 21.49 2.87 1.69
N GLU A 401 20.31 3.43 2.02
CA GLU A 401 19.79 3.45 3.41
C GLU A 401 18.24 3.51 3.69
N THR A 402 17.36 3.98 2.80
CA THR A 402 15.96 4.38 3.18
C THR A 402 14.97 3.23 3.44
N PHE A 403 13.88 3.30 4.24
CA PHE A 403 13.10 4.34 4.98
C PHE A 403 12.15 5.28 4.18
N TYR A 404 10.83 4.99 4.16
CA TYR A 404 9.73 5.83 4.74
C TYR A 404 8.32 5.69 4.09
N SER A 405 7.25 5.65 4.91
CA SER A 405 5.87 5.27 4.52
C SER A 405 4.71 6.01 5.24
N THR A 406 3.78 6.67 4.53
CA THR A 406 2.73 7.60 5.03
C THR A 406 1.98 7.22 6.35
N CYS A 407 1.79 8.13 7.35
CA CYS A 407 1.17 7.81 8.68
C CYS A 407 0.43 9.00 9.43
N PHE A 408 -0.11 8.77 10.65
CA PHE A 408 -0.76 9.76 11.58
C PHE A 408 -0.13 9.81 12.98
N THR A 409 -0.26 10.89 13.77
CA THR A 409 0.31 10.94 15.15
C THR A 409 -0.38 9.98 16.13
N GLY A 410 0.32 9.52 17.17
CA GLY A 410 -0.20 8.53 18.13
C GLY A 410 -1.48 8.95 18.85
N ASP A 411 -1.65 10.25 19.15
CA ASP A 411 -2.86 10.84 19.75
C ASP A 411 -4.08 10.86 18.81
N THR A 412 -3.90 10.49 17.53
CA THR A 412 -5.00 10.31 16.59
C THR A 412 -5.89 9.17 17.05
N ARG A 413 -7.19 9.43 17.14
CA ARG A 413 -8.19 8.46 17.59
C ARG A 413 -8.87 7.79 16.40
N ILE A 414 -9.34 6.57 16.54
CA ILE A 414 -10.19 5.88 15.57
C ILE A 414 -11.43 5.29 16.26
N ILE A 415 -12.40 4.83 15.48
CA ILE A 415 -13.56 4.08 15.98
C ILE A 415 -13.23 2.58 15.92
N THR A 416 -13.51 1.83 16.98
CA THR A 416 -13.40 0.37 17.02
C THR A 416 -14.63 -0.27 17.65
N ASP A 417 -14.71 -1.61 17.61
CA ASP A 417 -15.72 -2.41 18.30
C ASP A 417 -15.70 -2.22 19.82
N LYS A 418 -14.57 -1.76 20.37
CA LYS A 418 -14.38 -1.47 21.80
C LYS A 418 -14.46 0.03 22.13
N GLY A 419 -15.09 0.81 21.25
CA GLY A 419 -15.24 2.26 21.39
C GLY A 419 -14.15 3.05 20.68
N ILE A 420 -13.91 4.29 21.12
CA ILE A 420 -12.91 5.20 20.55
C ILE A 420 -11.60 5.03 21.30
N VAL A 421 -10.56 4.64 20.55
CA VAL A 421 -9.19 4.42 21.04
C VAL A 421 -8.19 5.20 20.19
N THR A 422 -7.02 5.49 20.73
CA THR A 422 -5.89 6.08 20.02
C THR A 422 -5.14 5.05 19.17
N LEU A 423 -4.39 5.50 18.16
CA LEU A 423 -3.49 4.64 17.39
C LEU A 423 -2.36 4.09 18.26
N GLU A 424 -1.92 4.86 19.26
CA GLU A 424 -0.95 4.42 20.26
C GLU A 424 -1.49 3.26 21.11
N GLU A 425 -2.67 3.39 21.69
CA GLU A 425 -3.33 2.31 22.45
C GLU A 425 -3.48 1.03 21.60
N ILE A 426 -3.83 1.13 20.31
CA ILE A 426 -3.90 -0.05 19.42
C ILE A 426 -2.51 -0.70 19.25
N CYS A 427 -1.45 0.09 19.07
CA CYS A 427 -0.08 -0.40 19.03
C CYS A 427 0.32 -1.13 20.32
N GLU A 428 -0.11 -0.65 21.49
CA GLU A 428 0.16 -1.30 22.78
C GLU A 428 -0.67 -2.57 22.97
N PHE A 429 -1.98 -2.51 22.75
CA PHE A 429 -2.87 -3.65 22.91
C PHE A 429 -2.59 -4.79 21.92
N ASN A 430 -2.10 -4.49 20.71
CA ASN A 430 -1.66 -5.51 19.77
C ASN A 430 -0.43 -6.30 20.26
N LYS A 431 0.50 -5.66 21.00
CA LYS A 431 1.61 -6.38 21.66
C LYS A 431 1.11 -7.35 22.75
N LEU A 432 -0.07 -7.08 23.31
CA LEU A 432 -0.76 -7.94 24.28
C LEU A 432 -1.70 -8.97 23.61
N GLY A 433 -1.66 -9.10 22.28
CA GLY A 433 -2.48 -10.06 21.52
C GLY A 433 -3.96 -9.70 21.39
N LEU A 434 -4.37 -8.47 21.74
CA LEU A 434 -5.76 -8.04 21.66
C LEU A 434 -6.11 -7.56 20.25
N THR A 435 -7.02 -8.28 19.59
CA THR A 435 -7.55 -7.91 18.27
C THR A 435 -8.66 -6.85 18.37
N TYR A 436 -8.81 -6.05 17.32
CA TYR A 436 -9.83 -5.01 17.19
C TYR A 436 -10.45 -5.07 15.78
N THR A 437 -11.69 -4.60 15.64
CA THR A 437 -12.30 -4.33 14.33
C THR A 437 -12.68 -2.86 14.24
N THR A 438 -12.57 -2.27 13.05
CA THR A 438 -12.91 -0.87 12.75
C THR A 438 -13.97 -0.82 11.65
N PRO A 439 -14.89 0.16 11.66
CA PRO A 439 -15.72 0.44 10.49
C PRO A 439 -14.83 0.81 9.31
N SER A 440 -15.17 0.27 8.15
CA SER A 440 -14.52 0.46 6.86
C SER A 440 -15.59 0.61 5.78
N ILE A 441 -15.28 1.22 4.64
CA ILE A 441 -16.22 1.36 3.52
C ILE A 441 -15.83 0.41 2.40
N ASN A 442 -16.78 -0.42 2.00
CA ASN A 442 -16.71 -1.15 0.75
C ASN A 442 -16.83 -0.15 -0.41
N LYS A 443 -15.79 -0.07 -1.26
CA LYS A 443 -15.70 0.92 -2.35
C LYS A 443 -16.79 0.76 -3.42
N ASP A 444 -17.32 -0.46 -3.59
CA ASP A 444 -18.21 -0.83 -4.69
C ASP A 444 -19.69 -0.68 -4.29
N THR A 445 -20.04 -1.04 -3.04
CA THR A 445 -21.39 -0.89 -2.49
C THR A 445 -21.63 0.43 -1.73
N LEU A 446 -20.56 1.08 -1.29
CA LEU A 446 -20.55 2.22 -0.35
C LEU A 446 -21.18 1.88 1.02
N SER A 447 -21.30 0.60 1.39
CA SER A 447 -21.77 0.16 2.71
C SER A 447 -20.64 0.13 3.74
N ILE A 448 -21.00 0.20 5.02
CA ILE A 448 -20.08 0.00 6.14
C ILE A 448 -19.89 -1.49 6.38
N GLU A 449 -18.64 -1.91 6.50
CA GLU A 449 -18.25 -3.24 6.93
C GLU A 449 -17.31 -3.10 8.13
N TRP A 450 -17.51 -3.91 9.18
CA TRP A 450 -16.58 -3.98 10.30
C TRP A 450 -15.47 -4.96 9.95
N LYS A 451 -14.24 -4.48 9.84
CA LYS A 451 -13.08 -5.25 9.38
C LYS A 451 -12.02 -5.34 10.46
N PRO A 452 -11.36 -6.50 10.63
CA PRO A 452 -10.22 -6.63 11.54
C PRO A 452 -9.10 -5.65 11.21
N ILE A 453 -8.50 -5.11 12.28
CA ILE A 453 -7.18 -4.50 12.22
C ILE A 453 -6.17 -5.65 12.23
N VAL A 454 -5.41 -5.79 11.15
CA VAL A 454 -4.53 -6.95 10.87
C VAL A 454 -3.05 -6.61 10.92
N GLY A 455 -2.71 -5.32 10.94
CA GLY A 455 -1.35 -4.82 11.07
C GLY A 455 -1.33 -3.50 11.83
N VAL A 456 -0.24 -3.23 12.55
CA VAL A 456 -0.02 -2.00 13.31
C VAL A 456 1.46 -1.63 13.19
N GLY A 457 1.79 -0.37 12.95
CA GLY A 457 3.17 0.08 12.74
C GLY A 457 3.43 1.47 13.28
N LYS A 458 4.70 1.79 13.54
CA LYS A 458 5.15 3.12 13.95
C LYS A 458 6.47 3.51 13.28
N ARG A 459 6.68 4.81 13.05
CA ARG A 459 7.90 5.41 12.47
C ARG A 459 8.04 6.87 12.90
N ASN A 460 9.19 7.50 12.65
CA ASN A 460 9.33 8.96 12.73
C ASN A 460 9.29 9.59 11.33
N ALA A 461 8.54 10.68 11.13
CA ALA A 461 8.55 11.42 9.87
C ALA A 461 8.07 12.87 10.03
N SER A 462 8.29 13.70 9.00
CA SER A 462 7.81 15.08 8.95
C SER A 462 6.28 15.15 8.86
N THR A 463 5.69 16.06 9.63
CA THR A 463 4.24 16.13 9.87
C THR A 463 3.69 17.54 9.71
N ILE A 464 2.42 17.60 9.33
CA ILE A 464 1.62 18.82 9.25
C ILE A 464 0.34 18.69 10.07
N ARG A 465 -0.15 19.81 10.59
CA ARG A 465 -1.51 19.93 11.12
C ARG A 465 -2.44 20.36 10.01
N ILE A 466 -3.50 19.60 9.77
CA ILE A 466 -4.61 19.98 8.90
C ILE A 466 -5.85 20.32 9.72
N SER A 467 -6.70 21.20 9.20
CA SER A 467 -8.02 21.52 9.72
C SER A 467 -9.08 21.05 8.74
N ILE A 468 -10.13 20.41 9.26
CA ILE A 468 -11.21 19.79 8.47
C ILE A 468 -12.53 20.41 8.92
N SER A 469 -13.22 21.13 8.04
CA SER A 469 -14.50 21.75 8.38
C SER A 469 -15.38 22.03 7.17
N GLN A 470 -16.69 22.12 7.39
CA GLN A 470 -17.66 22.51 6.36
C GLN A 470 -17.41 23.91 5.77
N THR A 471 -17.03 24.88 6.61
CA THR A 471 -16.97 26.31 6.26
C THR A 471 -15.56 26.84 5.96
N ASN A 472 -14.52 26.04 6.22
CA ASN A 472 -13.10 26.48 6.22
C ASN A 472 -12.78 27.61 7.21
N ARG A 473 -13.65 27.85 8.20
CA ARG A 473 -13.46 28.88 9.24
C ARG A 473 -13.00 28.31 10.59
N SER A 474 -13.29 27.03 10.88
CA SER A 474 -12.88 26.39 12.13
C SER A 474 -11.42 25.94 12.03
N LYS A 475 -10.59 26.41 12.96
CA LYS A 475 -9.23 25.91 13.20
C LYS A 475 -9.16 24.84 14.30
N LEU A 476 -10.30 24.42 14.87
CA LEU A 476 -10.34 23.55 16.05
C LEU A 476 -10.44 22.06 15.71
N SER A 477 -11.09 21.73 14.59
CA SER A 477 -11.22 20.35 14.12
C SER A 477 -9.97 19.97 13.33
N THR A 478 -8.93 19.53 14.04
CA THR A 478 -7.61 19.26 13.45
C THR A 478 -7.21 17.79 13.51
N LEU A 479 -6.31 17.41 12.62
CA LEU A 479 -5.66 16.10 12.52
C LEU A 479 -4.20 16.33 12.14
N ASP A 480 -3.29 15.51 12.65
CA ASP A 480 -1.85 15.65 12.44
C ASP A 480 -1.33 14.43 11.64
N THR A 481 -0.72 14.68 10.49
CA THR A 481 -0.45 13.66 9.46
C THR A 481 0.75 14.01 8.58
N SER A 482 1.32 13.04 7.87
CA SER A 482 2.36 13.29 6.86
C SER A 482 1.75 13.73 5.50
N LEU A 483 2.48 14.55 4.74
CA LEU A 483 2.01 15.18 3.47
C LEU A 483 1.59 14.19 2.38
N ASP A 484 2.17 13.00 2.43
CA ASP A 484 1.99 11.86 1.54
C ASP A 484 0.74 11.02 1.87
N HIS A 485 0.13 11.17 3.06
CA HIS A 485 -0.98 10.32 3.48
C HIS A 485 -2.20 10.45 2.57
N LYS A 486 -2.77 9.31 2.18
CA LYS A 486 -3.91 9.25 1.26
C LYS A 486 -5.24 9.38 1.99
N PHE A 487 -6.04 10.35 1.58
CA PHE A 487 -7.41 10.58 2.06
C PHE A 487 -8.42 10.22 0.97
N CYS A 488 -9.61 9.80 1.39
CA CYS A 488 -10.71 9.49 0.48
C CYS A 488 -11.40 10.77 0.00
N LEU A 489 -11.75 10.79 -1.28
CA LEU A 489 -12.63 11.76 -1.92
C LEU A 489 -13.57 11.05 -2.91
N PHE A 490 -14.52 11.79 -3.47
CA PHE A 490 -15.26 11.35 -4.66
C PHE A 490 -14.72 12.08 -5.89
N GLU A 491 -14.80 11.42 -7.05
CA GLU A 491 -14.63 12.00 -8.39
C GLU A 491 -15.60 11.30 -9.35
N ASN A 492 -16.42 12.05 -10.09
CA ASN A 492 -17.49 11.52 -10.97
C ASN A 492 -18.44 10.51 -10.29
N ALA A 493 -18.68 10.70 -8.99
CA ALA A 493 -19.42 9.77 -8.12
C ALA A 493 -18.78 8.38 -7.93
N GLU A 494 -17.47 8.27 -8.10
CA GLU A 494 -16.65 7.10 -7.73
C GLU A 494 -15.66 7.45 -6.60
N MET A 495 -15.29 6.46 -5.81
CA MET A 495 -14.39 6.64 -4.67
C MET A 495 -12.92 6.68 -5.14
N ARG A 496 -12.24 7.80 -4.91
CA ARG A 496 -10.82 8.01 -5.20
C ARG A 496 -10.04 8.28 -3.91
N TYR A 497 -8.75 7.94 -3.92
CA TYR A 497 -7.81 8.28 -2.86
C TYR A 497 -6.66 9.09 -3.43
N GLU A 498 -6.25 10.14 -2.73
CA GLU A 498 -5.16 11.03 -3.15
C GLU A 498 -4.39 11.58 -1.94
N THR A 499 -3.13 11.99 -2.14
CA THR A 499 -2.30 12.53 -1.05
C THR A 499 -2.87 13.83 -0.50
N ILE A 500 -2.74 14.03 0.81
CA ILE A 500 -3.27 15.23 1.50
C ILE A 500 -2.67 16.53 0.96
N GLU A 501 -1.39 16.52 0.56
CA GLU A 501 -0.74 17.62 -0.14
C GLU A 501 -1.50 18.04 -1.41
N LYS A 502 -1.77 17.10 -2.32
CA LYS A 502 -2.49 17.40 -3.57
C LYS A 502 -3.92 17.85 -3.31
N ILE A 503 -4.61 17.23 -2.36
CA ILE A 503 -5.99 17.60 -1.98
C ILE A 503 -6.03 19.06 -1.49
N ILE A 504 -5.06 19.47 -0.67
CA ILE A 504 -4.91 20.87 -0.20
C ILE A 504 -4.62 21.80 -1.38
N ASN A 505 -3.68 21.45 -2.25
CA ASN A 505 -3.28 22.26 -3.41
C ASN A 505 -4.44 22.44 -4.42
N ASN A 506 -5.22 21.38 -4.66
CA ASN A 506 -6.36 21.38 -5.58
C ASN A 506 -7.64 21.98 -4.98
N GLN A 507 -7.64 22.29 -3.67
CA GLN A 507 -8.81 22.71 -2.88
C GLN A 507 -9.98 21.71 -2.95
N GLU A 508 -9.65 20.42 -2.85
CA GLU A 508 -10.60 19.32 -2.92
C GLU A 508 -11.26 19.03 -1.57
N MET A 509 -12.42 18.36 -1.61
CA MET A 509 -13.15 17.95 -0.42
C MET A 509 -12.92 16.47 -0.14
N ILE A 510 -12.74 16.14 1.14
CA ILE A 510 -12.51 14.78 1.64
C ILE A 510 -13.78 14.18 2.22
N CYS A 511 -13.87 12.85 2.22
CA CYS A 511 -14.99 12.09 2.75
C CYS A 511 -14.91 11.95 4.28
N VAL A 512 -16.04 12.18 4.94
CA VAL A 512 -16.23 11.97 6.38
C VAL A 512 -17.49 11.13 6.62
N LEU A 513 -17.48 10.31 7.67
CA LEU A 513 -18.64 9.51 8.09
C LEU A 513 -19.71 10.43 8.71
N ASP A 514 -20.98 10.18 8.39
CA ASP A 514 -22.10 10.81 9.10
C ASP A 514 -23.12 9.83 9.67
N LYS A 515 -23.11 8.58 9.20
CA LYS A 515 -23.87 7.48 9.78
C LYS A 515 -22.94 6.33 10.10
N ILE A 516 -23.05 5.73 11.30
CA ILE A 516 -22.43 4.43 11.60
C ILE A 516 -23.51 3.37 11.78
N GLU A 517 -23.27 2.19 11.22
CA GLU A 517 -24.09 0.99 11.40
C GLU A 517 -23.19 -0.14 11.89
N ASN A 518 -23.72 -1.03 12.71
CA ASN A 518 -23.02 -2.18 13.26
C ASN A 518 -23.97 -3.39 13.39
N PRO A 519 -23.45 -4.63 13.43
CA PRO A 519 -24.29 -5.83 13.35
C PRO A 519 -25.11 -6.08 14.63
N TRP A 520 -24.63 -5.64 15.79
CA TRP A 520 -25.29 -5.86 17.08
C TRP A 520 -26.34 -4.78 17.37
N LYS A 521 -27.52 -5.18 17.87
CA LYS A 521 -28.68 -4.29 18.11
C LYS A 521 -29.37 -4.59 19.44
N LEU A 522 -28.78 -4.09 20.52
CA LEU A 522 -29.33 -4.11 21.88
C LEU A 522 -30.57 -3.20 21.98
N HIS A 523 -31.64 -3.68 22.61
CA HIS A 523 -32.89 -2.93 22.79
C HIS A 523 -33.23 -2.79 24.27
N TYR A 524 -32.85 -1.65 24.86
CA TYR A 524 -33.08 -1.36 26.28
C TYR A 524 -33.47 0.13 26.49
N PRO A 525 -34.65 0.61 26.02
CA PRO A 525 -34.99 2.04 26.04
C PRO A 525 -34.93 2.71 27.42
N ARG A 526 -35.53 2.12 28.46
CA ARG A 526 -35.52 2.68 29.83
C ARG A 526 -34.12 2.71 30.45
N LEU A 527 -33.36 1.62 30.33
CA LEU A 527 -31.96 1.55 30.80
C LEU A 527 -31.07 2.55 30.04
N ALA A 528 -31.30 2.73 28.73
CA ALA A 528 -30.58 3.71 27.93
C ALA A 528 -30.81 5.15 28.42
N PHE A 529 -32.06 5.55 28.65
CA PHE A 529 -32.37 6.85 29.26
C PHE A 529 -31.73 6.98 30.64
N LEU A 530 -31.89 5.97 31.49
CA LEU A 530 -31.37 5.96 32.85
C LEU A 530 -29.85 6.12 32.90
N ILE A 531 -29.11 5.35 32.10
CA ILE A 531 -27.65 5.47 32.00
C ILE A 531 -27.27 6.86 31.49
N GLY A 532 -28.00 7.41 30.51
CA GLY A 532 -27.80 8.79 30.02
C GLY A 532 -27.94 9.85 31.10
N ALA A 533 -28.90 9.71 32.02
CA ALA A 533 -29.09 10.60 33.16
C ALA A 533 -28.07 10.37 34.30
N LEU A 534 -27.65 9.12 34.52
CA LEU A 534 -26.68 8.75 35.55
C LEU A 534 -25.24 9.15 35.19
N VAL A 535 -24.87 9.23 33.91
CA VAL A 535 -23.53 9.67 33.48
C VAL A 535 -23.36 11.20 33.48
N THR A 536 -24.45 11.96 33.62
CA THR A 536 -24.46 13.44 33.69
C THR A 536 -24.65 13.95 35.11
N ASP A 537 -25.78 13.63 35.76
CA ASP A 537 -26.12 14.11 37.12
C ASP A 537 -25.84 13.08 38.22
N GLY A 538 -25.27 11.92 37.88
CA GLY A 538 -25.06 10.80 38.79
C GLY A 538 -23.60 10.46 39.10
N TYR A 539 -23.40 9.70 40.17
CA TYR A 539 -22.11 9.11 40.55
C TYR A 539 -22.29 7.85 41.41
N ILE A 540 -21.25 7.03 41.51
CA ILE A 540 -21.22 5.82 42.34
C ILE A 540 -20.35 6.06 43.58
N GLU A 541 -20.93 5.93 44.77
CA GLU A 541 -20.22 6.11 46.04
C GLU A 541 -19.49 4.81 46.44
N ASN A 542 -18.18 4.77 46.27
CA ASN A 542 -17.31 3.63 46.62
C ASN A 542 -16.92 3.59 48.13
N ARG A 543 -17.91 3.68 49.04
CA ARG A 543 -17.72 3.48 50.50
C ARG A 543 -18.13 2.06 50.93
N LYS A 544 -18.03 1.74 52.23
CA LYS A 544 -18.39 0.42 52.83
C LYS A 544 -19.71 -0.16 52.27
N ASN A 545 -20.72 0.70 52.07
CA ASN A 545 -21.94 0.37 51.34
C ASN A 545 -21.92 1.08 49.98
N LYS A 546 -21.63 0.34 48.91
CA LYS A 546 -21.67 0.89 47.53
C LYS A 546 -23.09 1.30 47.15
N ARG A 547 -23.25 2.51 46.62
CA ARG A 547 -24.55 3.11 46.24
C ARG A 547 -24.46 3.90 44.95
N ILE A 548 -25.56 3.93 44.19
CA ILE A 548 -25.77 4.86 43.08
C ILE A 548 -26.41 6.12 43.66
N VAL A 549 -25.90 7.28 43.27
CA VAL A 549 -26.47 8.59 43.61
C VAL A 549 -26.79 9.34 42.31
N PHE A 550 -27.99 9.91 42.23
CA PHE A 550 -28.42 10.85 41.18
C PHE A 550 -28.74 12.18 41.87
N THR A 551 -28.09 13.28 41.50
CA THR A 551 -28.19 14.56 42.24
C THR A 551 -28.94 15.58 41.40
N GLN A 552 -30.08 16.08 41.86
CA GLN A 552 -30.85 17.03 41.04
C GLN A 552 -31.57 18.15 41.83
N LYS A 553 -31.73 19.31 41.18
CA LYS A 553 -32.51 20.44 41.72
C LYS A 553 -34.00 20.21 41.52
N LYS A 554 -34.74 20.05 42.62
CA LYS A 554 -36.20 20.01 42.63
C LYS A 554 -36.78 21.36 42.20
N THR A 555 -37.16 21.45 40.93
CA THR A 555 -37.77 22.63 40.30
C THR A 555 -38.83 22.14 39.33
N ALA A 556 -39.88 22.94 39.07
CA ALA A 556 -40.97 22.54 38.18
C ALA A 556 -40.46 22.06 36.80
N ALA A 557 -39.50 22.79 36.21
CA ALA A 557 -38.86 22.44 34.94
C ALA A 557 -37.98 21.16 34.97
N LYS A 558 -37.82 20.51 36.13
CA LYS A 558 -37.07 19.26 36.30
C LYS A 558 -37.90 18.10 36.87
N SER A 559 -39.18 18.28 37.22
CA SER A 559 -39.99 17.21 37.83
C SER A 559 -40.10 16.00 36.92
N ASP A 560 -40.64 16.17 35.71
CA ASP A 560 -40.83 15.11 34.72
C ASP A 560 -39.54 14.31 34.44
N PHE A 561 -38.37 14.96 34.52
CA PHE A 561 -37.07 14.30 34.39
C PHE A 561 -36.72 13.46 35.62
N ILE A 562 -36.85 14.02 36.83
CA ILE A 562 -36.61 13.30 38.09
C ILE A 562 -37.55 12.09 38.20
N ASP A 563 -38.84 12.30 37.94
CA ASP A 563 -39.87 11.27 38.07
C ASP A 563 -39.67 10.13 37.05
N TYR A 564 -39.29 10.46 35.81
CA TYR A 564 -38.96 9.46 34.80
C TYR A 564 -37.64 8.74 35.07
N VAL A 565 -36.64 9.38 35.66
CA VAL A 565 -35.40 8.71 36.14
C VAL A 565 -35.73 7.72 37.25
N ARG A 566 -36.55 8.11 38.24
CA ARG A 566 -36.97 7.23 39.34
C ARG A 566 -37.74 6.01 38.83
N SER A 567 -38.76 6.22 37.99
CA SER A 567 -39.55 5.12 37.38
C SER A 567 -38.72 4.24 36.43
N SER A 568 -37.71 4.80 35.76
CA SER A 568 -36.79 4.01 34.92
C SER A 568 -35.84 3.17 35.77
N PHE A 569 -35.35 3.69 36.90
CA PHE A 569 -34.51 2.94 37.82
C PHE A 569 -35.27 1.80 38.50
N GLU A 570 -36.49 2.06 38.96
CA GLU A 570 -37.38 1.06 39.55
C GLU A 570 -37.70 -0.07 38.56
N PHE A 571 -38.04 0.26 37.31
CA PHE A 571 -38.32 -0.73 36.27
C PHE A 571 -37.09 -1.57 35.90
N VAL A 572 -35.89 -0.99 35.90
CA VAL A 572 -34.65 -1.66 35.44
C VAL A 572 -34.02 -2.51 36.54
N PHE A 573 -34.11 -2.08 37.81
CA PHE A 573 -33.38 -2.69 38.93
C PHE A 573 -34.28 -3.25 40.04
N GLU A 574 -35.61 -3.21 39.86
CA GLU A 574 -36.63 -3.67 40.83
C GLU A 574 -36.42 -3.06 42.23
N ARG A 575 -35.97 -1.79 42.27
CA ARG A 575 -35.71 -1.02 43.49
C ARG A 575 -35.95 0.46 43.29
N GLU A 576 -36.45 1.13 44.31
CA GLU A 576 -36.61 2.58 44.29
C GLU A 576 -35.27 3.35 44.37
N LEU A 577 -35.28 4.57 43.80
CA LEU A 577 -34.37 5.66 44.13
C LEU A 577 -35.02 6.52 45.24
N TYR A 578 -34.55 6.33 46.47
CA TYR A 578 -35.04 7.04 47.66
C TYR A 578 -34.45 8.44 47.75
N GLU A 579 -35.17 9.38 48.35
CA GLU A 579 -34.61 10.70 48.63
C GLU A 579 -33.58 10.64 49.76
N GLY A 580 -32.41 11.22 49.49
CA GLY A 580 -31.27 11.29 50.39
C GLY A 580 -31.03 12.72 50.89
N LYS A 581 -29.76 13.09 51.00
CA LYS A 581 -29.37 14.39 51.56
C LYS A 581 -29.67 15.52 50.59
N THR A 582 -30.24 16.60 51.11
CA THR A 582 -30.32 17.88 50.39
C THR A 582 -29.09 18.73 50.71
N LYS A 583 -28.35 19.11 49.67
CA LYS A 583 -27.13 19.92 49.74
C LYS A 583 -27.48 21.37 49.40
N ARG A 584 -26.98 22.32 50.20
CA ARG A 584 -26.99 23.76 49.89
C ARG A 584 -25.57 24.18 49.52
N GLY A 585 -25.41 24.94 48.45
CA GLY A 585 -24.13 25.49 48.02
C GLY A 585 -24.30 26.93 47.53
N GLY A 586 -23.36 27.81 47.91
CA GLY A 586 -23.33 29.20 47.49
C GLY A 586 -22.06 29.52 46.70
N GLY A 587 -22.14 30.41 45.72
CA GLY A 587 -20.98 30.87 44.96
C GLY A 587 -21.19 32.22 44.28
N LEU A 588 -20.13 33.01 44.14
CA LEU A 588 -20.17 34.31 43.48
C LEU A 588 -20.07 34.15 41.95
N ILE A 589 -21.17 34.35 41.24
CA ILE A 589 -21.19 34.40 39.77
C ILE A 589 -21.31 35.87 39.35
N ARG A 590 -20.25 36.40 38.72
CA ARG A 590 -20.15 37.82 38.30
C ARG A 590 -20.46 38.81 39.44
N GLY A 591 -19.91 38.55 40.64
CA GLY A 591 -20.11 39.38 41.83
C GLY A 591 -21.47 39.23 42.52
N ARG A 592 -22.37 38.37 42.04
CA ARG A 592 -23.64 38.06 42.72
C ARG A 592 -23.56 36.73 43.43
N LEU A 593 -23.95 36.69 44.71
CA LEU A 593 -24.10 35.45 45.46
C LEU A 593 -25.26 34.65 44.86
N MET A 594 -24.95 33.45 44.37
CA MET A 594 -25.92 32.49 43.84
C MET A 594 -25.99 31.32 44.81
N GLU A 595 -27.11 31.15 45.50
CA GLU A 595 -27.39 29.97 46.31
C GLU A 595 -28.15 28.93 45.49
N GLY A 596 -27.78 27.66 45.68
CA GLY A 596 -28.38 26.52 45.01
C GLY A 596 -28.68 25.39 45.98
N VAL A 597 -29.88 24.83 45.87
CA VAL A 597 -30.32 23.64 46.59
C VAL A 597 -30.41 22.47 45.60
N ALA A 598 -29.83 21.33 45.94
CA ALA A 598 -29.91 20.08 45.17
C ALA A 598 -30.16 18.90 46.11
N THR A 599 -30.94 17.92 45.66
CA THR A 599 -31.29 16.72 46.42
C THR A 599 -30.62 15.50 45.81
N ASP A 600 -29.96 14.71 46.63
CA ASP A 600 -29.46 13.38 46.26
C ASP A 600 -30.63 12.40 46.25
N PHE A 601 -30.75 11.60 45.19
CA PHE A 601 -31.60 10.40 45.11
C PHE A 601 -30.67 9.19 45.11
N VAL A 602 -30.92 8.21 45.97
CA VAL A 602 -29.92 7.18 46.33
C VAL A 602 -30.54 5.79 46.34
N SER A 603 -29.84 4.81 45.77
CA SER A 603 -30.18 3.40 45.92
C SER A 603 -28.93 2.54 46.11
N GLY A 604 -29.08 1.43 46.84
CA GLY A 604 -27.98 0.55 47.24
C GLY A 604 -28.22 -0.90 46.85
N GLY A 605 -27.15 -1.60 46.48
CA GLY A 605 -27.17 -3.02 46.13
C GLY A 605 -25.90 -3.43 45.39
N LYS A 606 -25.24 -4.51 45.84
CA LYS A 606 -23.97 -4.96 45.23
C LYS A 606 -24.11 -5.31 43.74
N HIS A 607 -25.23 -5.95 43.35
CA HIS A 607 -25.51 -6.29 41.96
C HIS A 607 -25.74 -5.05 41.10
N ILE A 608 -26.72 -4.22 41.47
CA ILE A 608 -27.13 -3.00 40.76
C ILE A 608 -25.94 -2.06 40.52
N VAL A 609 -25.10 -1.83 41.54
CA VAL A 609 -23.90 -0.99 41.38
C VAL A 609 -22.91 -1.65 40.42
N LYS A 610 -22.68 -2.97 40.49
CA LYS A 610 -21.75 -3.68 39.60
C LYS A 610 -22.22 -3.60 38.14
N GLU A 611 -23.51 -3.77 37.90
CA GLU A 611 -24.13 -3.72 36.58
C GLU A 611 -24.06 -2.31 35.97
N ALA A 612 -24.52 -1.30 36.70
CA ALA A 612 -24.45 0.10 36.27
C ALA A 612 -22.99 0.55 36.03
N GLN A 613 -22.06 0.20 36.93
CA GLN A 613 -20.63 0.51 36.77
C GLN A 613 -20.05 -0.16 35.52
N SER A 614 -20.38 -1.43 35.25
CA SER A 614 -19.93 -2.16 34.06
C SER A 614 -20.35 -1.47 32.76
N ILE A 615 -21.58 -0.97 32.69
CA ILE A 615 -22.09 -0.21 31.54
C ILE A 615 -21.37 1.15 31.44
N ILE A 616 -21.21 1.88 32.54
CA ILE A 616 -20.56 3.21 32.57
C ILE A 616 -19.07 3.11 32.18
N ASP A 617 -18.37 2.08 32.64
CA ASP A 617 -16.95 1.85 32.33
C ASP A 617 -16.74 1.50 30.84
N ASN A 618 -17.72 0.85 30.22
CA ASN A 618 -17.71 0.42 28.82
C ASN A 618 -18.67 1.25 27.93
N LEU A 619 -19.00 2.48 28.35
CA LEU A 619 -20.12 3.27 27.80
C LEU A 619 -20.11 3.39 26.28
N GLN A 620 -18.94 3.60 25.66
CA GLN A 620 -18.83 3.77 24.21
C GLN A 620 -19.15 2.47 23.44
N THR A 621 -18.64 1.34 23.90
CA THR A 621 -18.94 0.00 23.38
C THR A 621 -20.42 -0.33 23.54
N TRP A 622 -21.00 0.00 24.70
CA TRP A 622 -22.41 -0.24 24.97
C TRP A 622 -23.33 0.62 24.09
N VAL A 623 -23.04 1.92 23.96
CA VAL A 623 -23.73 2.84 23.06
C VAL A 623 -23.60 2.42 21.60
N LEU A 624 -22.44 1.91 21.18
CA LEU A 624 -22.30 1.25 19.87
C LEU A 624 -23.28 0.10 19.71
N GLY A 625 -23.47 -0.75 20.71
CA GLY A 625 -24.41 -1.87 20.67
C GLY A 625 -25.90 -1.49 20.56
N LEU A 626 -26.32 -0.29 20.92
CA LEU A 626 -27.75 0.10 21.00
C LEU A 626 -28.47 0.10 19.64
N ASN A 627 -29.78 -0.19 19.62
CA ASN A 627 -30.64 0.06 18.47
C ASN A 627 -31.08 1.54 18.40
N GLN A 628 -31.76 1.96 17.31
CA GLN A 628 -32.11 3.38 17.08
C GLN A 628 -32.92 3.99 18.24
N GLU A 629 -33.95 3.29 18.73
CA GLU A 629 -34.79 3.78 19.83
C GLU A 629 -34.02 3.89 21.14
N SER A 630 -33.21 2.89 21.48
CA SER A 630 -32.38 2.93 22.69
C SER A 630 -31.32 4.05 22.58
N THR A 631 -30.78 4.28 21.39
CA THR A 631 -29.85 5.40 21.13
C THR A 631 -30.52 6.77 21.33
N LEU A 632 -31.77 6.92 20.88
CA LEU A 632 -32.58 8.14 21.11
C LEU A 632 -32.86 8.35 22.61
N ASN A 633 -33.20 7.29 23.35
CA ASN A 633 -33.41 7.36 24.79
C ASN A 633 -32.11 7.71 25.55
N PHE A 634 -30.97 7.13 25.19
CA PHE A 634 -29.67 7.49 25.76
C PHE A 634 -29.35 8.98 25.57
N LEU A 635 -29.47 9.49 24.34
CA LEU A 635 -29.27 10.91 24.07
C LEU A 635 -30.27 11.78 24.84
N ALA A 636 -31.54 11.38 24.95
CA ALA A 636 -32.53 12.12 25.72
C ALA A 636 -32.17 12.22 27.21
N GLY A 637 -31.70 11.13 27.84
CA GLY A 637 -31.23 11.15 29.23
C GLY A 637 -30.05 12.10 29.43
N VAL A 638 -29.05 12.07 28.53
CA VAL A 638 -27.89 12.98 28.56
C VAL A 638 -28.32 14.44 28.34
N ILE A 639 -29.25 14.69 27.41
CA ILE A 639 -29.75 16.04 27.10
C ILE A 639 -30.59 16.60 28.26
N ASP A 640 -31.40 15.78 28.92
CA ASP A 640 -32.15 16.19 30.10
C ASP A 640 -31.26 16.38 31.34
N GLY A 641 -30.07 15.79 31.37
CA GLY A 641 -29.04 16.12 32.34
C GLY A 641 -28.32 17.43 32.02
N ASP A 642 -27.31 17.35 31.14
CA ASP A 642 -26.36 18.45 30.84
C ASP A 642 -26.74 19.32 29.63
N GLY A 643 -27.83 18.99 28.94
CA GLY A 643 -28.27 19.69 27.73
C GLY A 643 -29.10 20.95 27.99
N THR A 644 -29.07 21.87 27.02
CA THR A 644 -29.96 23.03 26.93
C THR A 644 -30.40 23.29 25.50
N TRP A 645 -31.58 23.90 25.34
CA TRP A 645 -32.03 24.41 24.05
C TRP A 645 -31.50 25.82 23.83
N ASN A 646 -30.84 26.04 22.69
CA ASN A 646 -30.37 27.36 22.28
C ASN A 646 -31.37 27.96 21.28
N PRO A 647 -32.25 28.90 21.69
CA PRO A 647 -33.28 29.45 20.80
C PRO A 647 -32.69 30.32 19.67
N THR A 648 -31.53 30.95 19.91
CA THR A 648 -30.85 31.82 18.94
C THR A 648 -30.28 31.02 17.77
N HIS A 649 -29.57 29.93 18.06
CA HIS A 649 -28.96 29.07 17.04
C HIS A 649 -29.84 27.90 16.61
N ARG A 650 -30.91 27.61 17.36
CA ARG A 650 -31.86 26.50 17.16
C ARG A 650 -31.16 25.13 17.14
N VAL A 651 -30.31 24.91 18.14
CA VAL A 651 -29.55 23.69 18.39
C VAL A 651 -29.71 23.25 19.85
N ILE A 652 -29.43 21.99 20.13
CA ILE A 652 -29.22 21.51 21.50
C ILE A 652 -27.73 21.64 21.79
N ASP A 653 -27.38 22.39 22.84
CA ASP A 653 -26.02 22.50 23.36
C ASP A 653 -25.87 21.56 24.56
N ILE A 654 -24.88 20.68 24.54
CA ILE A 654 -24.49 19.81 25.67
C ILE A 654 -23.09 20.23 26.13
N PHE A 655 -22.93 20.51 27.42
CA PHE A 655 -21.66 20.94 28.02
C PHE A 655 -21.07 19.79 28.83
N ASN A 656 -19.90 19.28 28.43
CA ASN A 656 -19.36 18.08 29.06
C ASN A 656 -17.82 18.11 29.13
N SER A 657 -17.25 17.90 30.33
CA SER A 657 -15.79 17.80 30.56
C SER A 657 -15.23 16.38 30.48
N ASN A 658 -16.08 15.35 30.42
CA ASN A 658 -15.68 13.94 30.36
C ASN A 658 -15.52 13.48 28.90
N GLN A 659 -14.27 13.22 28.48
CA GLN A 659 -13.94 12.79 27.12
C GLN A 659 -14.58 11.43 26.72
N ARG A 660 -14.74 10.48 27.66
CA ARG A 660 -15.41 9.20 27.40
C ARG A 660 -16.89 9.43 27.06
N LEU A 661 -17.58 10.25 27.84
CA LEU A 661 -18.97 10.64 27.58
C LEU A 661 -19.10 11.45 26.27
N ALA A 662 -18.15 12.34 25.96
CA ALA A 662 -18.16 13.09 24.70
C ALA A 662 -18.09 12.15 23.48
N GLY A 663 -17.20 11.15 23.53
CA GLY A 663 -17.13 10.11 22.52
C GLY A 663 -18.43 9.27 22.43
N ALA A 664 -19.04 8.91 23.56
CA ALA A 664 -20.31 8.18 23.58
C ALA A 664 -21.45 8.98 22.93
N ILE A 665 -21.55 10.29 23.21
CA ILE A 665 -22.53 11.19 22.57
C ILE A 665 -22.29 11.25 21.05
N VAL A 666 -21.04 11.32 20.60
CA VAL A 666 -20.70 11.30 19.16
C VAL A 666 -21.12 10.00 18.50
N LEU A 667 -20.80 8.85 19.11
CA LEU A 667 -21.17 7.53 18.58
C LEU A 667 -22.70 7.37 18.50
N ALA A 668 -23.43 7.84 19.52
CA ALA A 668 -24.89 7.88 19.49
C ALA A 668 -25.44 8.77 18.36
N CYS A 669 -24.85 9.96 18.16
CA CYS A 669 -25.22 10.84 17.04
C CYS A 669 -24.96 10.16 15.68
N LEU A 670 -23.79 9.56 15.49
CA LEU A 670 -23.44 8.84 14.25
C LEU A 670 -24.40 7.66 14.00
N LYS A 671 -24.84 6.92 15.03
CA LYS A 671 -25.85 5.86 14.87
C LYS A 671 -27.20 6.39 14.39
N LEU A 672 -27.52 7.65 14.71
CA LEU A 672 -28.68 8.36 14.19
C LEU A 672 -28.40 9.09 12.86
N GLY A 673 -27.25 8.93 12.22
CA GLY A 673 -26.94 9.65 10.98
C GLY A 673 -26.72 11.15 11.19
N VAL A 674 -26.32 11.56 12.39
CA VAL A 674 -26.09 12.94 12.82
C VAL A 674 -24.59 13.15 13.07
N LEU A 675 -24.01 14.15 12.43
CA LEU A 675 -22.64 14.59 12.71
C LEU A 675 -22.69 15.88 13.58
N PRO A 676 -22.46 15.81 14.90
CA PRO A 676 -22.55 16.98 15.77
C PRO A 676 -21.40 17.95 15.52
N TYR A 677 -21.61 19.24 15.78
CA TYR A 677 -20.53 20.22 15.82
C TYR A 677 -19.94 20.28 17.22
N ILE A 678 -18.61 20.17 17.34
CA ILE A 678 -17.92 20.16 18.63
C ILE A 678 -16.88 21.27 18.66
N SER A 679 -16.89 22.03 19.75
CA SER A 679 -15.82 22.96 20.12
C SER A 679 -15.30 22.65 21.52
N ILE A 680 -14.05 23.02 21.79
CA ILE A 680 -13.40 22.80 23.09
C ILE A 680 -13.10 24.18 23.69
N GLN A 681 -13.54 24.41 24.93
CA GLN A 681 -13.26 25.61 25.70
C GLN A 681 -12.53 25.24 27.01
N ARG A 682 -11.70 26.17 27.51
CA ARG A 682 -10.97 26.02 28.79
C ARG A 682 -10.22 24.67 28.89
N ASN A 683 -9.53 24.34 27.81
CA ASN A 683 -8.77 23.11 27.54
C ASN A 683 -9.55 21.78 27.53
N ASN A 684 -10.51 21.54 28.43
CA ASN A 684 -11.17 20.23 28.57
C ASN A 684 -12.71 20.22 28.43
N CYS A 685 -13.39 21.35 28.35
CA CYS A 685 -14.85 21.40 28.23
C CYS A 685 -15.28 21.27 26.76
N HIS A 686 -15.93 20.16 26.41
CA HIS A 686 -16.53 19.92 25.11
C HIS A 686 -17.92 20.55 25.08
N ILE A 687 -18.16 21.42 24.11
CA ILE A 687 -19.50 21.94 23.78
C ILE A 687 -19.95 21.21 22.53
N ILE A 688 -20.92 20.29 22.70
CA ILE A 688 -21.45 19.45 21.63
C ILE A 688 -22.79 20.04 21.19
N GLN A 689 -22.83 20.54 19.96
CA GLN A 689 -24.01 21.15 19.36
C GLN A 689 -24.68 20.17 18.40
N ILE A 690 -25.88 19.74 18.74
CA ILE A 690 -26.72 18.89 17.89
C ILE A 690 -27.67 19.80 17.11
N SER A 691 -27.52 19.80 15.77
CA SER A 691 -28.46 20.46 14.86
C SER A 691 -29.38 19.48 14.14
N GLU A 692 -28.93 18.27 13.79
CA GLU A 692 -29.71 17.35 12.93
C GLU A 692 -30.70 16.50 13.75
N ARG A 693 -31.83 16.09 13.14
CA ARG A 693 -32.90 15.24 13.72
C ARG A 693 -33.51 15.72 15.06
N LEU A 694 -33.46 17.01 15.35
CA LEU A 694 -33.97 17.63 16.59
C LEU A 694 -35.40 17.21 16.97
N GLU A 695 -36.35 17.23 16.03
CA GLU A 695 -37.75 16.82 16.27
C GLU A 695 -37.88 15.39 16.80
N GLU A 696 -37.00 14.48 16.37
CA GLU A 696 -37.02 13.08 16.77
C GLU A 696 -36.37 12.89 18.14
N ILE A 697 -35.22 13.53 18.36
CA ILE A 697 -34.49 13.49 19.65
C ILE A 697 -35.35 14.12 20.77
N MET A 698 -35.96 15.28 20.51
CA MET A 698 -36.78 16.00 21.50
C MET A 698 -38.06 15.26 21.90
N ARG A 699 -38.54 14.26 21.15
CA ARG A 699 -39.70 13.44 21.57
C ARG A 699 -39.40 12.60 22.80
N PHE A 700 -38.16 12.14 22.96
CA PHE A 700 -37.75 11.25 24.05
C PHE A 700 -37.35 12.01 25.33
N THR A 701 -36.93 13.28 25.20
CA THR A 701 -36.64 14.17 26.34
C THR A 701 -37.87 14.38 27.23
N LYS A 702 -37.61 14.74 28.48
CA LYS A 702 -38.59 15.10 29.53
C LYS A 702 -38.44 16.56 29.95
N ARG A 703 -37.22 17.11 29.92
CA ARG A 703 -36.92 18.51 30.28
C ARG A 703 -36.67 19.41 29.06
N VAL A 704 -35.79 19.02 28.14
CA VAL A 704 -35.30 19.95 27.09
C VAL A 704 -36.25 19.98 25.89
N LYS A 705 -37.12 20.99 25.87
CA LYS A 705 -38.05 21.27 24.76
C LYS A 705 -37.66 22.52 23.99
N GLY A 706 -38.05 22.57 22.72
CA GLY A 706 -37.84 23.70 21.82
C GLY A 706 -38.71 23.59 20.57
N LEU A 707 -38.76 24.65 19.77
CA LEU A 707 -39.44 24.67 18.47
C LEU A 707 -38.42 24.52 17.33
N PRO A 708 -38.11 23.30 16.88
CA PRO A 708 -37.39 23.09 15.64
C PRO A 708 -38.25 23.59 14.47
N HIS A 709 -37.66 24.41 13.60
CA HIS A 709 -38.26 24.79 12.33
C HIS A 709 -37.58 23.99 11.21
N LYS A 710 -38.30 23.67 10.12
CA LYS A 710 -37.75 23.13 8.86
C LYS A 710 -36.38 23.75 8.57
N GLN A 711 -35.32 22.96 8.71
CA GLN A 711 -33.96 23.47 8.84
C GLN A 711 -33.33 23.92 7.52
N LYS A 712 -32.50 24.97 7.60
CA LYS A 712 -31.58 25.43 6.55
C LYS A 712 -30.13 24.94 6.75
N TYR A 713 -29.82 24.32 7.89
CA TYR A 713 -28.47 23.89 8.30
C TYR A 713 -28.55 22.50 8.96
N GLY A 714 -27.49 21.70 8.86
CA GLY A 714 -27.53 20.25 9.13
C GLY A 714 -27.72 19.39 7.85
N SER A 715 -27.52 19.98 6.67
CA SER A 715 -27.67 19.26 5.40
C SER A 715 -26.45 18.40 5.10
N LYS A 716 -26.66 17.15 4.67
CA LYS A 716 -25.60 16.30 4.10
C LYS A 716 -25.03 16.96 2.83
N LEU A 717 -23.74 17.31 2.84
CA LEU A 717 -23.09 18.08 1.78
C LEU A 717 -22.14 17.25 0.91
N PHE A 718 -22.11 17.58 -0.38
CA PHE A 718 -21.22 17.00 -1.39
C PHE A 718 -20.63 18.05 -2.30
N SER A 719 -19.42 17.79 -2.79
CA SER A 719 -18.70 18.68 -3.70
C SER A 719 -19.24 18.53 -5.13
N ILE A 720 -19.88 19.56 -5.66
CA ILE A 720 -20.46 19.53 -7.02
C ILE A 720 -19.35 19.41 -8.08
N ARG A 721 -18.24 20.15 -7.90
CA ARG A 721 -17.07 20.10 -8.77
C ARG A 721 -16.52 18.67 -8.92
N GLN A 722 -16.56 17.89 -7.83
CA GLN A 722 -16.06 16.52 -7.78
C GLN A 722 -17.12 15.47 -8.16
N LEU A 723 -18.41 15.69 -7.89
CA LEU A 723 -19.46 14.75 -8.31
C LEU A 723 -19.74 14.79 -9.82
N PHE A 724 -19.41 15.90 -10.51
CA PHE A 724 -19.74 16.13 -11.91
C PHE A 724 -18.53 16.59 -12.75
N THR A 725 -17.31 16.14 -12.43
CA THR A 725 -16.03 16.64 -12.97
C THR A 725 -15.97 16.76 -14.50
N GLU A 726 -16.44 15.75 -15.24
CA GLU A 726 -16.45 15.75 -16.72
C GLU A 726 -17.37 16.84 -17.32
N ASN A 727 -18.60 16.92 -16.81
CA ASN A 727 -19.59 17.90 -17.24
C ASN A 727 -19.26 19.32 -16.73
N TRP A 728 -18.51 19.42 -15.64
CA TRP A 728 -17.98 20.68 -15.10
C TRP A 728 -16.93 21.29 -16.03
N LYS A 729 -15.94 20.50 -16.48
CA LYS A 729 -14.86 20.97 -17.38
C LYS A 729 -15.39 21.40 -18.75
N SER A 730 -16.47 20.79 -19.24
CA SER A 730 -17.08 21.10 -20.54
C SER A 730 -18.14 22.22 -20.50
N GLY A 731 -18.39 22.86 -19.35
CA GLY A 731 -19.35 23.96 -19.23
C GLY A 731 -20.83 23.58 -19.43
N ASN A 732 -21.13 22.29 -19.56
CA ASN A 732 -22.45 21.76 -19.95
C ASN A 732 -23.51 21.78 -18.83
N ILE A 733 -23.19 22.26 -17.64
CA ILE A 733 -24.08 22.29 -16.47
C ILE A 733 -24.72 23.68 -16.31
N LYS A 734 -25.98 23.84 -16.73
CA LYS A 734 -26.79 25.07 -16.53
C LYS A 734 -27.90 24.87 -15.49
N TRP A 735 -27.93 25.72 -14.46
CA TRP A 735 -28.90 25.87 -13.34
C TRP A 735 -29.20 24.59 -12.51
N PRO A 736 -29.15 24.61 -11.16
CA PRO A 736 -29.09 25.75 -10.22
C PRO A 736 -27.70 26.35 -9.98
N PHE A 737 -26.68 25.84 -10.66
CA PHE A 737 -25.28 26.23 -10.45
C PHE A 737 -24.96 27.50 -11.25
N THR A 738 -25.32 28.68 -10.70
CA THR A 738 -24.92 29.98 -11.27
C THR A 738 -23.50 30.38 -10.84
N PRO A 739 -22.82 31.29 -11.57
CA PRO A 739 -21.55 31.91 -11.18
C PRO A 739 -21.41 32.28 -9.70
N LYS A 740 -22.47 32.87 -9.11
CA LYS A 740 -22.50 33.28 -7.69
C LYS A 740 -22.64 32.10 -6.72
N ALA A 741 -23.28 31.00 -7.12
CA ALA A 741 -23.47 29.79 -6.33
C ALA A 741 -22.19 28.94 -6.24
N TYR A 742 -21.34 28.93 -7.29
CA TYR A 742 -20.08 28.16 -7.30
C TYR A 742 -19.07 28.57 -6.22
N ARG A 743 -19.18 29.78 -5.62
CA ARG A 743 -18.36 30.15 -4.44
C ARG A 743 -18.49 29.15 -3.29
N ASN A 744 -19.61 28.42 -3.21
CA ASN A 744 -19.79 27.27 -2.33
C ASN A 744 -19.81 25.96 -3.12
N ASN A 745 -18.62 25.40 -3.40
CA ASN A 745 -18.42 24.08 -4.03
C ASN A 745 -19.20 22.92 -3.37
N LEU A 746 -19.60 23.05 -2.10
CA LEU A 746 -20.40 22.06 -1.36
C LEU A 746 -21.90 22.36 -1.44
N MET A 747 -22.72 21.36 -1.83
CA MET A 747 -24.17 21.44 -1.95
C MET A 747 -24.91 20.32 -1.22
N GLU A 748 -26.11 20.64 -0.73
CA GLU A 748 -27.03 19.74 -0.04
C GLU A 748 -27.61 18.62 -0.92
N ARG A 749 -27.61 17.38 -0.40
CA ARG A 749 -28.26 16.18 -0.97
C ARG A 749 -29.66 16.44 -1.57
N ARG A 750 -30.54 17.14 -0.86
CA ARG A 750 -31.91 17.45 -1.33
C ARG A 750 -31.93 18.29 -2.61
N LYS A 751 -31.00 19.24 -2.75
CA LYS A 751 -30.86 20.08 -3.95
C LYS A 751 -30.31 19.29 -5.12
N ILE A 752 -29.35 18.40 -4.85
CA ILE A 752 -28.80 17.46 -5.84
C ILE A 752 -29.91 16.51 -6.33
N LEU A 753 -30.68 15.89 -5.44
CA LEU A 753 -31.82 15.04 -5.80
C LEU A 753 -32.86 15.78 -6.64
N LYS A 754 -33.24 17.02 -6.26
CA LYS A 754 -34.17 17.83 -7.06
C LYS A 754 -33.63 18.10 -8.45
N PHE A 755 -32.35 18.46 -8.59
CA PHE A 755 -31.70 18.66 -9.88
C PHE A 755 -31.69 17.37 -10.73
N LEU A 756 -31.29 16.23 -10.16
CA LEU A 756 -31.26 14.94 -10.86
C LEU A 756 -32.66 14.48 -11.32
N GLY A 757 -33.71 14.90 -10.63
CA GLY A 757 -35.11 14.66 -11.02
C GLY A 757 -35.61 15.52 -12.19
N TRP A 758 -34.92 16.63 -12.52
CA TRP A 758 -35.37 17.61 -13.52
C TRP A 758 -34.75 17.42 -14.91
N GLN A 759 -33.80 16.50 -15.11
CA GLN A 759 -33.17 16.29 -16.43
C GLN A 759 -33.35 14.88 -17.00
N SER A 760 -33.30 14.81 -18.33
CA SER A 760 -33.35 13.59 -19.13
C SER A 760 -32.17 12.65 -18.84
N SER A 761 -32.43 11.35 -18.94
CA SER A 761 -31.62 10.26 -18.41
C SER A 761 -30.22 10.07 -19.01
N SER A 762 -29.90 10.73 -20.13
CA SER A 762 -28.74 10.40 -20.98
C SER A 762 -27.44 11.15 -20.68
N ARG A 763 -27.44 12.18 -19.82
CA ARG A 763 -26.31 13.13 -19.70
C ARG A 763 -25.37 12.92 -18.51
N TYR A 764 -25.69 12.03 -17.57
CA TYR A 764 -24.90 11.73 -16.38
C TYR A 764 -25.32 10.40 -15.76
N ASN A 765 -24.42 9.74 -15.02
CA ASN A 765 -24.75 8.50 -14.30
C ASN A 765 -25.58 8.79 -13.03
N LYS A 766 -26.88 9.04 -13.25
CA LYS A 766 -27.86 9.42 -12.23
C LYS A 766 -27.87 8.46 -11.05
N GLN A 767 -27.76 7.16 -11.30
CA GLN A 767 -27.81 6.13 -10.26
C GLN A 767 -26.55 6.15 -9.38
N LYS A 768 -25.33 6.24 -9.95
CA LYS A 768 -24.10 6.37 -9.15
C LYS A 768 -24.14 7.59 -8.22
N ILE A 769 -24.60 8.74 -8.73
CA ILE A 769 -24.72 9.97 -7.92
C ILE A 769 -25.76 9.79 -6.80
N ILE A 770 -26.90 9.16 -7.08
CA ILE A 770 -27.92 8.84 -6.06
C ILE A 770 -27.35 7.92 -4.98
N ASN A 771 -26.59 6.89 -5.36
CA ASN A 771 -25.94 5.97 -4.42
C ASN A 771 -24.95 6.73 -3.52
N VAL A 772 -24.05 7.55 -4.09
CA VAL A 772 -23.09 8.36 -3.33
C VAL A 772 -23.78 9.31 -2.35
N ILE A 773 -24.81 10.04 -2.76
CA ILE A 773 -25.46 10.98 -1.84
C ILE A 773 -26.29 10.27 -0.75
N ASN A 774 -26.75 9.04 -1.01
CA ASN A 774 -27.49 8.19 -0.07
C ASN A 774 -26.61 7.31 0.84
N SER A 775 -25.31 7.21 0.57
CA SER A 775 -24.29 6.49 1.36
C SER A 775 -24.20 6.95 2.85
N PRO A 776 -23.29 6.41 3.68
CA PRO A 776 -23.00 6.96 5.01
C PRO A 776 -21.90 8.04 5.02
N LEU A 777 -21.50 8.56 3.85
CA LEU A 777 -20.41 9.53 3.69
C LEU A 777 -20.91 10.91 3.25
N ARG A 778 -20.40 11.98 3.85
CA ARG A 778 -20.53 13.38 3.39
C ARG A 778 -19.14 14.00 3.14
N MET A 779 -19.06 15.17 2.53
CA MET A 779 -17.78 15.81 2.18
C MET A 779 -17.51 17.09 2.97
N GLN A 780 -16.25 17.32 3.38
CA GLN A 780 -15.79 18.52 4.07
C GLN A 780 -14.54 19.13 3.43
N ARG A 781 -14.28 20.43 3.68
CA ARG A 781 -13.08 21.14 3.23
C ARG A 781 -11.92 20.79 4.14
N VAL A 782 -10.72 20.75 3.57
CA VAL A 782 -9.47 20.61 4.32
C VAL A 782 -8.51 21.77 4.03
N LYS A 783 -7.69 22.14 5.01
CA LYS A 783 -6.66 23.19 4.88
C LYS A 783 -5.48 22.92 5.82
N LYS A 784 -4.24 23.11 5.34
CA LYS A 784 -3.04 23.15 6.19
C LYS A 784 -3.14 24.29 7.22
N VAL A 785 -2.83 23.99 8.47
CA VAL A 785 -2.79 24.94 9.60
C VAL A 785 -1.36 25.39 9.86
N MET A 786 -0.45 24.43 10.04
CA MET A 786 0.98 24.64 10.30
C MET A 786 1.77 23.35 10.05
N ASP A 787 3.08 23.47 9.91
CA ASP A 787 4.03 22.37 10.01
C ASP A 787 4.31 22.03 11.47
N LEU A 788 4.58 20.77 11.78
CA LEU A 788 4.82 20.26 13.13
C LEU A 788 6.20 19.62 13.32
N GLY A 789 7.06 19.62 12.28
CA GLY A 789 8.37 18.99 12.31
C GLY A 789 8.29 17.46 12.26
N LYS A 790 9.35 16.77 12.71
CA LYS A 790 9.36 15.31 12.80
C LYS A 790 8.66 14.85 14.08
N ASN A 791 7.67 13.97 13.96
CA ASN A 791 6.97 13.34 15.08
C ASN A 791 6.90 11.82 14.88
N GLU A 792 6.66 11.08 15.97
CA GLU A 792 6.32 9.65 15.87
C GLU A 792 4.90 9.53 15.31
N LEU A 793 4.81 8.75 14.24
CA LEU A 793 3.61 8.46 13.50
C LEU A 793 3.32 6.96 13.53
N TYR A 794 2.04 6.64 13.59
CA TYR A 794 1.43 5.33 13.76
C TYR A 794 0.55 5.05 12.54
N ASN A 795 0.39 3.77 12.21
CA ASN A 795 -0.42 3.31 11.08
C ASN A 795 -1.08 1.97 11.43
N ILE A 796 -2.21 1.69 10.78
CA ILE A 796 -2.94 0.43 10.91
C ILE A 796 -3.27 -0.15 9.54
N GLU A 797 -3.19 -1.47 9.41
CA GLU A 797 -3.74 -2.19 8.28
C GLU A 797 -5.12 -2.75 8.63
N VAL A 798 -6.08 -2.61 7.72
CA VAL A 798 -7.47 -3.01 7.88
C VAL A 798 -7.84 -3.91 6.72
N GLN A 799 -8.40 -5.07 7.06
CA GLN A 799 -8.62 -6.17 6.11
C GLN A 799 -9.58 -5.80 4.95
N ASP A 800 -9.32 -6.38 3.78
CA ASP A 800 -10.08 -6.33 2.51
C ASP A 800 -10.27 -4.94 1.87
N ASN A 801 -10.89 -4.02 2.60
CA ASN A 801 -11.28 -2.70 2.11
C ASN A 801 -10.12 -1.70 2.17
N HIS A 802 -9.10 -1.97 2.99
CA HIS A 802 -7.86 -1.18 3.12
C HIS A 802 -8.11 0.31 3.37
N ASN A 803 -9.18 0.63 4.10
CA ASN A 803 -9.55 1.99 4.49
C ASN A 803 -10.25 2.01 5.86
N TYR A 804 -10.16 3.13 6.58
CA TYR A 804 -10.69 3.29 7.94
C TYR A 804 -10.97 4.76 8.30
N PHE A 805 -11.51 4.99 9.50
CA PHE A 805 -11.88 6.33 9.98
C PHE A 805 -10.99 6.83 11.11
N VAL A 806 -10.23 7.89 10.83
CA VAL A 806 -9.50 8.68 11.84
C VAL A 806 -10.34 9.86 12.33
N LEU A 807 -10.29 10.13 13.63
CA LEU A 807 -11.06 11.18 14.29
C LEU A 807 -10.21 12.42 14.53
N THR A 808 -10.70 13.58 14.10
CA THR A 808 -10.08 14.87 14.48
C THR A 808 -10.13 15.10 15.99
N LYS A 809 -9.43 16.14 16.48
CA LYS A 809 -9.48 16.55 17.89
C LYS A 809 -10.90 16.87 18.37
N THR A 810 -11.82 17.23 17.46
CA THR A 810 -13.25 17.44 17.71
C THR A 810 -14.14 16.29 17.21
N PHE A 811 -13.61 15.06 17.13
CA PHE A 811 -14.34 13.83 16.78
C PHE A 811 -15.04 13.81 15.40
N VAL A 812 -14.52 14.52 14.39
CA VAL A 812 -15.00 14.35 13.00
C VAL A 812 -14.32 13.11 12.41
N PRO A 813 -15.07 12.07 11.98
CA PRO A 813 -14.52 10.82 11.43
C PRO A 813 -14.20 10.94 9.94
N VAL A 814 -12.92 10.81 9.58
CA VAL A 814 -12.37 11.09 8.24
C VAL A 814 -11.87 9.80 7.59
N LEU A 815 -12.24 9.56 6.33
CA LEU A 815 -11.93 8.30 5.63
C LEU A 815 -10.55 8.34 4.94
N VAL A 816 -9.70 7.35 5.23
CA VAL A 816 -8.27 7.29 4.84
C VAL A 816 -7.87 5.89 4.33
N LYS A 817 -6.72 5.73 3.64
CA LYS A 817 -6.33 4.50 2.91
C LYS A 817 -4.97 3.91 3.30
N ASN A 818 -4.82 2.59 3.10
CA ASN A 818 -3.56 1.82 3.16
C ASN A 818 -2.91 1.66 1.75
N CYS A 819 -1.65 1.21 1.66
CA CYS A 819 -0.86 1.05 0.41
C CYS A 819 -0.18 -0.34 0.31
N HIS A 820 -0.05 -0.97 -0.89
CA HIS A 820 0.32 -2.39 -1.02
C HIS A 820 1.10 -2.84 -2.30
N GLY A 821 1.82 -4.00 -2.30
CA GLY A 821 2.99 -4.18 -3.20
C GLY A 821 3.77 -5.51 -3.63
N ALA A 822 3.39 -6.42 -4.58
CA ALA A 822 3.86 -7.87 -4.62
C ALA A 822 4.42 -8.68 -5.89
N GLY A 823 5.37 -9.65 -5.69
CA GLY A 823 6.06 -10.76 -6.53
C GLY A 823 5.44 -12.04 -7.22
N ARG A 824 5.81 -13.33 -6.91
CA ARG A 824 5.22 -14.61 -7.51
C ARG A 824 4.25 -15.41 -6.60
N LEU A 825 3.12 -15.94 -7.12
CA LEU A 825 2.00 -16.54 -6.33
C LEU A 825 1.86 -18.08 -6.39
N LYS A 826 2.14 -18.71 -7.53
CA LYS A 826 1.87 -20.16 -7.75
C LYS A 826 3.03 -20.84 -8.46
N SER A 827 3.26 -22.10 -8.12
CA SER A 827 4.19 -22.98 -8.86
C SER A 827 3.67 -23.29 -10.27
N ARG A 828 4.58 -23.54 -11.23
CA ARG A 828 4.23 -23.84 -12.63
C ARG A 828 3.22 -24.99 -12.76
N SER A 829 3.44 -26.09 -12.03
CA SER A 829 2.53 -27.25 -12.02
C SER A 829 1.14 -26.92 -11.46
N ALA A 830 1.03 -25.98 -10.51
CA ALA A 830 -0.26 -25.52 -9.99
C ALA A 830 -0.96 -24.56 -10.98
N ALA A 831 -0.20 -23.69 -11.67
CA ALA A 831 -0.74 -22.80 -12.69
C ALA A 831 -1.36 -23.58 -13.86
N ILE A 832 -0.65 -24.58 -14.41
CA ILE A 832 -1.14 -25.45 -15.50
C ILE A 832 -2.48 -26.12 -15.13
N LYS A 833 -2.61 -26.63 -13.90
CA LYS A 833 -3.83 -27.32 -13.44
C LYS A 833 -5.01 -26.38 -13.18
N SER A 834 -4.79 -25.06 -13.10
CA SER A 834 -5.79 -24.10 -12.61
C SER A 834 -6.63 -23.44 -13.72
N PHE A 835 -6.28 -23.56 -15.01
CA PHE A 835 -6.83 -22.65 -16.02
C PHE A 835 -6.94 -23.21 -17.45
N ASN A 836 -7.88 -22.65 -18.21
CA ASN A 836 -8.06 -22.93 -19.64
C ASN A 836 -7.28 -21.89 -20.47
N VAL A 837 -6.31 -22.35 -21.27
CA VAL A 837 -5.46 -21.47 -22.10
C VAL A 837 -6.27 -20.68 -23.14
N THR A 838 -7.39 -21.24 -23.62
CA THR A 838 -8.22 -20.59 -24.65
C THR A 838 -8.90 -19.33 -24.12
N SER A 839 -9.42 -19.35 -22.88
CA SER A 839 -10.06 -18.16 -22.29
C SER A 839 -9.05 -17.08 -21.92
N LEU A 840 -7.83 -17.45 -21.51
CA LEU A 840 -6.74 -16.49 -21.29
C LEU A 840 -6.34 -15.78 -22.59
N LEU A 841 -6.25 -16.50 -23.71
CA LEU A 841 -5.96 -15.90 -25.01
C LEU A 841 -7.09 -14.97 -25.49
N GLN A 842 -8.35 -15.33 -25.23
CA GLN A 842 -9.50 -14.45 -25.53
C GLN A 842 -9.51 -13.19 -24.67
N ASP A 843 -9.20 -13.28 -23.37
CA ASP A 843 -9.07 -12.12 -22.48
C ASP A 843 -7.94 -11.17 -22.93
N LEU A 844 -6.79 -11.72 -23.35
CA LEU A 844 -5.67 -10.93 -23.86
C LEU A 844 -5.98 -10.27 -25.22
N ASP A 845 -6.58 -10.98 -26.18
CA ASP A 845 -6.98 -10.39 -27.47
C ASP A 845 -8.07 -9.33 -27.29
N SER A 846 -8.98 -9.49 -26.31
CA SER A 846 -9.97 -8.46 -25.96
C SER A 846 -9.35 -7.16 -25.43
N LYS A 847 -8.13 -7.24 -24.89
CA LYS A 847 -7.31 -6.10 -24.43
C LYS A 847 -6.36 -5.59 -25.53
N GLY A 848 -6.41 -6.16 -26.73
CA GLY A 848 -5.52 -5.85 -27.84
C GLY A 848 -4.10 -6.41 -27.71
N ILE A 849 -3.89 -7.41 -26.84
CA ILE A 849 -2.56 -7.97 -26.53
C ILE A 849 -2.34 -9.26 -27.31
N THR A 850 -1.41 -9.22 -28.27
CA THR A 850 -1.12 -10.38 -29.15
C THR A 850 0.01 -11.23 -28.58
N ILE A 851 -0.26 -12.50 -28.23
CA ILE A 851 0.77 -13.43 -27.71
C ILE A 851 1.04 -14.56 -28.71
N LYS A 852 2.33 -14.88 -28.90
CA LYS A 852 2.81 -16.11 -29.55
C LYS A 852 3.75 -16.87 -28.62
N ALA A 853 3.72 -18.19 -28.67
CA ALA A 853 4.58 -19.06 -27.87
C ALA A 853 4.81 -20.40 -28.56
N SER A 854 5.93 -21.04 -28.26
CA SER A 854 6.29 -22.39 -28.72
C SER A 854 5.26 -23.48 -28.36
N SER A 855 4.51 -23.30 -27.26
CA SER A 855 3.45 -24.23 -26.87
C SER A 855 2.33 -23.57 -26.05
N ARG A 856 1.13 -24.16 -26.05
CA ARG A 856 0.03 -23.78 -25.13
C ARG A 856 0.42 -23.98 -23.65
N LYS A 857 1.32 -24.91 -23.35
CA LYS A 857 1.80 -25.19 -21.99
C LYS A 857 2.61 -24.01 -21.45
N THR A 858 3.49 -23.43 -22.28
CA THR A 858 4.28 -22.22 -21.97
C THR A 858 3.37 -21.07 -21.52
N ILE A 859 2.25 -20.85 -22.22
CA ILE A 859 1.27 -19.80 -21.91
C ILE A 859 0.60 -20.05 -20.54
N ALA A 860 0.35 -21.30 -20.16
CA ALA A 860 -0.22 -21.64 -18.86
C ALA A 860 0.76 -21.50 -17.68
N GLU A 861 2.04 -21.83 -17.89
CA GLU A 861 3.09 -21.76 -16.86
C GLU A 861 3.42 -20.32 -16.44
N GLU A 862 3.24 -19.37 -17.35
CA GLU A 862 3.67 -17.98 -17.25
C GLU A 862 2.50 -16.99 -17.29
N ALA A 863 1.29 -17.48 -17.00
CA ALA A 863 0.06 -16.70 -16.93
C ALA A 863 0.11 -15.63 -15.80
N PRO A 864 -0.53 -14.46 -15.97
CA PRO A 864 -0.36 -13.34 -15.05
C PRO A 864 -0.84 -13.59 -13.61
N PHE A 865 -1.74 -14.55 -13.37
CA PHE A 865 -2.14 -14.95 -12.00
C PHE A 865 -1.16 -15.94 -11.33
N ALA A 866 -0.19 -16.51 -12.07
CA ALA A 866 0.89 -17.28 -11.48
C ALA A 866 1.84 -16.38 -10.68
N TYR A 867 1.79 -15.07 -10.94
CA TYR A 867 2.58 -14.04 -10.30
C TYR A 867 1.70 -13.09 -9.46
N LYS A 868 2.16 -12.70 -8.26
CA LYS A 868 1.67 -11.52 -7.51
C LYS A 868 1.94 -10.27 -8.39
N ASN A 869 1.31 -9.13 -8.11
CA ASN A 869 1.20 -8.02 -9.07
C ASN A 869 2.42 -7.05 -9.16
N VAL A 870 3.03 -6.93 -10.34
CA VAL A 870 4.15 -6.00 -10.64
C VAL A 870 3.90 -4.52 -10.30
N ASN A 871 2.70 -3.97 -10.52
CA ASN A 871 2.37 -2.59 -10.08
C ASN A 871 2.64 -2.43 -8.59
N ASP A 872 2.23 -3.46 -7.87
CA ASP A 872 2.35 -3.54 -6.45
C ASP A 872 3.89 -3.65 -6.12
N VAL A 873 4.70 -4.55 -6.73
CA VAL A 873 6.19 -4.63 -6.47
C VAL A 873 6.84 -3.25 -6.53
N VAL A 874 6.51 -2.51 -7.59
CA VAL A 874 7.09 -1.21 -7.90
C VAL A 874 6.64 -0.14 -6.90
N GLU A 875 5.47 -0.24 -6.28
CA GLU A 875 5.13 0.61 -5.15
C GLU A 875 6.06 0.34 -3.94
N VAL A 876 6.42 -0.90 -3.62
CA VAL A 876 7.35 -1.15 -2.50
C VAL A 876 8.75 -0.69 -2.84
N VAL A 877 9.26 -1.00 -4.03
CA VAL A 877 10.58 -0.51 -4.50
C VAL A 877 10.65 1.02 -4.50
N HIS A 878 9.58 1.69 -4.90
CA HIS A 878 9.49 3.15 -4.93
C HIS A 878 9.38 3.77 -3.54
N ASN A 879 8.45 3.29 -2.72
CA ASN A 879 8.17 3.91 -1.42
C ASN A 879 9.16 3.45 -0.34
N ALA A 880 9.94 2.37 -0.55
CA ALA A 880 11.15 2.07 0.23
C ALA A 880 12.36 2.95 -0.18
N GLY A 881 12.25 3.74 -1.26
CA GLY A 881 13.32 4.59 -1.76
C GLY A 881 14.45 3.87 -2.50
N ILE A 882 14.26 2.60 -2.92
CA ILE A 882 15.27 1.83 -3.68
C ILE A 882 15.41 2.35 -5.12
N SER A 883 14.28 2.65 -5.78
CA SER A 883 14.28 3.21 -7.13
C SER A 883 13.01 4.00 -7.42
N LYS A 884 13.15 5.19 -8.02
CA LYS A 884 12.03 6.09 -8.32
C LYS A 884 11.32 5.68 -9.60
N LYS A 885 9.98 5.66 -9.59
CA LYS A 885 9.15 5.47 -10.79
C LYS A 885 9.42 6.57 -11.82
N VAL A 886 9.74 6.18 -13.07
CA VAL A 886 9.90 7.10 -14.20
C VAL A 886 8.72 6.96 -15.16
N CYS A 887 8.43 5.76 -15.66
CA CYS A 887 7.22 5.50 -16.45
C CYS A 887 6.68 4.07 -16.28
N ARG A 888 5.38 3.91 -16.56
CA ARG A 888 4.68 2.63 -16.71
C ARG A 888 4.45 2.37 -18.18
N MET A 889 4.64 1.13 -18.61
CA MET A 889 4.31 0.69 -19.97
C MET A 889 3.26 -0.43 -19.93
N ARG A 890 2.43 -0.47 -20.97
CA ARG A 890 1.41 -1.50 -21.17
C ARG A 890 1.79 -2.36 -22.40
N PRO A 891 1.69 -3.70 -22.32
CA PRO A 891 1.96 -4.56 -23.46
C PRO A 891 0.97 -4.35 -24.61
N LEU A 892 1.48 -4.52 -25.84
CA LEU A 892 0.71 -4.62 -27.09
C LEU A 892 0.84 -6.03 -27.69
N GLY A 893 1.97 -6.69 -27.47
CA GLY A 893 2.12 -8.10 -27.77
C GLY A 893 3.51 -8.63 -27.46
N ALA A 894 3.62 -9.95 -27.32
CA ALA A 894 4.87 -10.61 -26.96
C ALA A 894 5.04 -11.97 -27.65
N ILE A 895 6.30 -12.34 -27.85
CA ILE A 895 6.71 -13.72 -28.12
C ILE A 895 7.27 -14.32 -26.83
N LYS A 896 6.87 -15.55 -26.48
CA LYS A 896 7.31 -16.27 -25.28
C LYS A 896 8.13 -17.50 -25.65
N GLY A 897 9.20 -17.73 -24.89
CA GLY A 897 10.09 -18.90 -25.00
C GLY A 897 9.43 -20.21 -24.61
#